data_AF-A0A4P9Z6S2-F1
#
_entry.id   AF-A0A4P9Z6S2-F1
#
_cell.length_a   1.000
_cell.length_b   1.000
_cell.length_c   1.000
_cell.angle_alpha   90.00
_cell.angle_beta   90.00
_cell.angle_gamma   90.00
#
_symmetry.space_group_name_H-M   'P 1'
#
loop_
_entity.id
_entity.type
_entity.pdbx_description
1 polymer ?
#
loop_
_entity_poly.entity_id
_entity_poly.type
_entity_poly.pdbx_seq_one_letter_code
_entity_poly.pdbx_strand_id
1 'polypeptide(L)'
;MDVQRKLEILADAAKYDASCASSGTETRDSRNGKGMGSTDAGMGICHSYAPDGRCISLLKILLTNACNYDCLYCINRASSNVQRARFTVEEAVKLTLDFYRRNYIEGLFLSSGIIRSPNYTMEQVVRVARSLREDHHFRGYIHLKTIPEADEALIVEAGKYADRLSINIEVPTESSLSKLAPEKDVRAIRRTMGRLRLRLDEAQETKKDKRAPRFAPAGQSTQMIVGADTSNDQTILETSANLYGSYKLKRVYYSAFSPIPDASRSLPLQAPPLIREHRLYQADWLLRFYGFDLGEITDPLEGGMLPLDIDPKLAWALRHRERFPLDVNRASREDLLRVPGFGVKTVDRIISARRVTNLCSADLARLRVPRNKVLPFIVLPDHKPPAQLLDSNRLLHLDNETDFTGWRNAARALASNGIAPNDVTWTVAGGDAGLFTPSAIPAFDTEQSFNVPAAFVQLAKTAILNRNPERFALLYRLLWRLRTHPRLMGAATDADVARVQSLAKEVRRDEHKMHAFVRFREFGRGNDFRFVAWFEPDHHIVKLAAPFFERRFADMAWSILTPDRCAHWDGCKTIFTPGALKSDAPSSDPLEDIWRTYYANIFNPARLKIKAMQAEMPKKYWRNLPEAPLIDTLIAKARLMTQAMIDSEASVPRASQQRRDEPMKSPSVHTKPGSLATIRAEAADCRSCHLWKDATQTVFGEGPNHAPIMLVGEQPGDKEDLAGKPFVGPAGQVLNRALEEAGLDRDKVYVTNAVKHFKFVPRGKIRLHQKPNTPEIKACRPWYERELASIKPALVVAMGATAAQTVFGKITPIGKNRGHLIDLDEAGPETKALVTVHPSYLLRLPDEDAKAREYANFVKDLKLAASFLHKLNAA
;
A
#
# COMPACT_ATOMS: atom_id res chain seq x y z
N MET A 1 9.18 14.60 22.42
CA MET A 1 8.62 14.86 21.08
C MET A 1 7.21 14.29 21.06
N ASP A 2 6.25 15.20 20.96
CA ASP A 2 4.81 14.97 20.83
C ASP A 2 4.41 14.41 19.45
N VAL A 3 3.11 14.14 19.27
CA VAL A 3 2.53 13.59 18.04
C VAL A 3 2.62 14.58 16.86
N GLN A 4 2.50 15.89 17.09
CA GLN A 4 2.51 16.89 16.01
C GLN A 4 3.91 17.07 15.42
N ARG A 5 4.95 17.16 16.27
CA ARG A 5 6.35 17.20 15.81
C ARG A 5 6.80 15.87 15.20
N LYS A 6 6.29 14.73 15.68
CA LYS A 6 6.47 13.44 14.98
C LYS A 6 5.83 13.47 13.59
N LEU A 7 4.60 13.98 13.48
CA LEU A 7 3.84 14.04 12.23
C LEU A 7 4.49 14.94 11.18
N GLU A 8 5.01 16.11 11.58
CA GLU A 8 5.81 16.99 10.73
C GLU A 8 6.95 16.21 10.03
N ILE A 9 7.81 15.57 10.83
CA ILE A 9 8.98 14.81 10.37
C ILE A 9 8.58 13.59 9.53
N LEU A 10 7.54 12.85 9.95
CA LEU A 10 7.16 11.56 9.35
C LEU A 10 6.23 11.70 8.13
N ALA A 11 5.58 12.85 7.95
CA ALA A 11 4.93 13.25 6.71
C ALA A 11 5.96 13.74 5.69
N ASP A 12 6.91 14.59 6.10
CA ASP A 12 7.98 15.08 5.21
C ASP A 12 8.80 13.91 4.64
N ALA A 13 9.24 13.01 5.52
CA ALA A 13 9.93 11.77 5.15
C ALA A 13 9.13 10.85 4.20
N ALA A 14 7.80 10.97 4.16
CA ALA A 14 6.91 10.17 3.31
C ALA A 14 6.59 10.84 1.96
N LYS A 15 6.84 12.14 1.75
CA LYS A 15 6.40 12.89 0.56
C LYS A 15 6.97 12.37 -0.78
N TYR A 16 8.10 11.67 -0.74
CA TYR A 16 8.82 11.09 -1.88
C TYR A 16 8.18 9.81 -2.48
N ASP A 17 7.33 9.12 -1.72
CA ASP A 17 6.63 7.91 -2.17
C ASP A 17 5.53 8.23 -3.20
N ALA A 18 5.26 7.34 -4.17
CA ALA A 18 4.26 7.53 -5.22
C ALA A 18 2.96 6.72 -4.99
N SER A 19 2.91 5.88 -3.95
CA SER A 19 1.96 4.78 -3.83
C SER A 19 0.62 5.19 -3.18
N CYS A 20 -0.20 5.99 -3.85
CA CYS A 20 -1.36 6.66 -3.23
C CYS A 20 -2.72 6.43 -3.93
N ALA A 21 -3.04 5.19 -4.33
CA ALA A 21 -4.34 4.89 -4.96
C ALA A 21 -5.18 3.85 -4.20
N SER A 22 -6.27 4.35 -3.58
CA SER A 22 -7.37 3.57 -2.99
C SER A 22 -8.31 3.02 -4.05
N SER A 23 -7.90 1.99 -4.78
CA SER A 23 -8.74 1.35 -5.81
C SER A 23 -8.59 -0.16 -5.88
N GLY A 24 -9.60 -0.82 -6.45
CA GLY A 24 -9.64 -2.26 -6.68
C GLY A 24 -9.93 -3.12 -5.45
N THR A 25 -10.43 -2.52 -4.36
CA THR A 25 -10.86 -3.23 -3.15
C THR A 25 -12.31 -3.73 -3.27
N GLU A 26 -12.77 -4.43 -2.25
CA GLU A 26 -14.15 -4.90 -2.11
C GLU A 26 -15.00 -3.93 -1.30
N THR A 27 -16.31 -3.96 -1.54
CA THR A 27 -17.26 -3.11 -0.81
C THR A 27 -17.35 -3.53 0.66
N ARG A 28 -17.24 -2.54 1.55
CA ARG A 28 -17.45 -2.64 3.00
C ARG A 28 -18.10 -1.36 3.51
N ASP A 29 -18.95 -1.47 4.52
CA ASP A 29 -19.47 -0.33 5.28
C ASP A 29 -19.77 -0.74 6.72
N SER A 30 -20.02 0.25 7.57
CA SER A 30 -20.26 0.07 9.01
C SER A 30 -21.73 0.18 9.45
N ARG A 31 -22.70 0.09 8.52
CA ARG A 31 -24.14 0.22 8.86
C ARG A 31 -24.69 -0.93 9.73
N ASN A 32 -23.87 -1.94 10.04
CA ASN A 32 -24.17 -2.96 11.04
C ASN A 32 -23.88 -2.52 12.49
N GLY A 33 -23.54 -1.24 12.72
CA GLY A 33 -23.24 -0.69 14.04
C GLY A 33 -21.91 -1.15 14.64
N LYS A 34 -21.02 -1.79 13.86
CA LYS A 34 -19.76 -2.38 14.36
C LYS A 34 -18.52 -1.78 13.70
N GLY A 35 -18.01 -0.72 14.31
CA GLY A 35 -16.82 0.02 13.89
C GLY A 35 -17.14 1.15 12.92
N MET A 36 -16.11 1.65 12.25
CA MET A 36 -16.22 2.87 11.44
C MET A 36 -15.63 2.72 10.03
N GLY A 37 -16.11 3.55 9.11
CA GLY A 37 -15.59 3.65 7.75
C GLY A 37 -16.27 2.77 6.70
N SER A 38 -15.81 2.94 5.47
CA SER A 38 -16.25 2.20 4.30
C SER A 38 -15.16 2.09 3.23
N THR A 39 -15.35 1.14 2.32
CA THR A 39 -14.68 1.09 1.02
C THR A 39 -15.71 0.75 -0.05
N ASP A 40 -15.65 1.41 -1.21
CA ASP A 40 -16.47 1.07 -2.39
C ASP A 40 -15.59 0.44 -3.48
N ALA A 41 -16.15 -0.48 -4.28
CA ALA A 41 -15.44 -1.26 -5.30
C ALA A 41 -15.04 -0.47 -6.58
N GLY A 42 -14.90 0.85 -6.48
CA GLY A 42 -14.69 1.77 -7.60
C GLY A 42 -13.33 2.46 -7.59
N MET A 43 -13.36 3.75 -7.95
CA MET A 43 -12.24 4.69 -7.73
C MET A 43 -12.46 5.37 -6.38
N GLY A 44 -11.43 5.38 -5.52
CA GLY A 44 -11.45 6.12 -4.26
C GLY A 44 -11.61 7.64 -4.44
N ILE A 45 -12.05 8.30 -3.38
CA ILE A 45 -12.32 9.73 -3.32
C ILE A 45 -11.08 10.50 -2.87
N CYS A 46 -10.72 11.52 -3.64
CA CYS A 46 -9.58 12.39 -3.36
C CYS A 46 -10.00 13.51 -2.40
N HIS A 47 -9.93 13.24 -1.10
CA HIS A 47 -10.22 14.23 -0.05
C HIS A 47 -9.32 15.45 -0.14
N SER A 48 -8.06 15.24 -0.52
CA SER A 48 -7.05 16.29 -0.70
C SER A 48 -6.25 16.09 -1.97
N TYR A 49 -5.57 17.15 -2.40
CA TYR A 49 -4.71 17.13 -3.57
C TYR A 49 -3.34 17.73 -3.26
N ALA A 50 -2.30 17.06 -3.75
CA ALA A 50 -0.94 17.59 -3.81
C ALA A 50 -0.81 18.62 -4.95
N PRO A 51 0.24 19.46 -4.95
CA PRO A 51 0.38 20.57 -5.90
C PRO A 51 0.65 20.14 -7.34
N ASP A 52 1.08 18.90 -7.57
CA ASP A 52 1.17 18.26 -8.89
C ASP A 52 -0.20 17.81 -9.45
N GLY A 53 -1.27 17.93 -8.65
CA GLY A 53 -2.60 17.39 -8.94
C GLY A 53 -2.78 15.93 -8.51
N ARG A 54 -1.80 15.29 -7.83
CA ARG A 54 -2.01 13.93 -7.30
C ARG A 54 -3.02 13.93 -6.17
N CYS A 55 -3.92 12.96 -6.25
CA CYS A 55 -4.85 12.56 -5.20
C CYS A 55 -4.10 12.20 -3.91
N ILE A 56 -4.43 12.87 -2.80
CA ILE A 56 -4.12 12.43 -1.44
C ILE A 56 -5.44 11.91 -0.85
N SER A 57 -5.74 10.64 -1.10
CA SER A 57 -6.89 9.95 -0.48
C SER A 57 -6.52 9.25 0.83
N LEU A 58 -5.24 9.02 1.13
CA LEU A 58 -4.78 8.26 2.30
C LEU A 58 -3.92 9.13 3.21
N LEU A 59 -3.98 8.88 4.53
CA LEU A 59 -2.96 9.32 5.48
C LEU A 59 -1.67 8.59 5.12
N LYS A 60 -0.67 9.34 4.67
CA LYS A 60 0.54 8.81 4.06
C LYS A 60 1.72 9.12 4.97
N ILE A 61 2.07 8.19 5.85
CA ILE A 61 3.08 8.39 6.90
C ILE A 61 4.09 7.25 6.94
N LEU A 62 5.26 7.56 7.47
CA LEU A 62 6.16 6.54 7.98
C LEU A 62 5.85 6.25 9.46
N LEU A 63 5.87 4.98 9.86
CA LEU A 63 5.90 4.60 11.28
C LEU A 63 7.16 5.15 11.97
N THR A 64 8.28 5.18 11.25
CA THR A 64 9.51 5.89 11.60
C THR A 64 10.32 6.22 10.35
N ASN A 65 11.07 7.33 10.39
CA ASN A 65 12.08 7.67 9.39
C ASN A 65 13.51 7.25 9.81
N ALA A 66 13.67 6.57 10.94
CA ALA A 66 14.92 5.88 11.27
C ALA A 66 15.03 4.61 10.41
N CYS A 67 16.16 4.43 9.73
CA CYS A 67 16.40 3.28 8.87
C CYS A 67 17.85 2.79 9.02
N ASN A 68 18.03 1.48 9.14
CA ASN A 68 19.34 0.85 9.20
C ASN A 68 20.02 0.72 7.82
N TYR A 69 19.29 0.87 6.70
CA TYR A 69 19.81 0.75 5.33
C TYR A 69 20.22 2.12 4.77
N ASP A 70 21.26 2.15 3.94
CA ASP A 70 21.88 3.38 3.42
C ASP A 70 21.59 3.65 1.93
N CYS A 71 20.36 3.35 1.49
CA CYS A 71 19.90 3.55 0.12
C CYS A 71 20.10 5.02 -0.35
N LEU A 72 21.01 5.25 -1.30
CA LEU A 72 21.57 6.59 -1.60
C LEU A 72 20.50 7.63 -1.97
N TYR A 73 19.49 7.22 -2.74
CA TYR A 73 18.36 8.04 -3.19
C TYR A 73 17.32 8.36 -2.10
N CYS A 74 17.45 7.79 -0.90
CA CYS A 74 16.47 7.91 0.16
C CYS A 74 16.91 8.95 1.20
N ILE A 75 16.11 10.01 1.40
CA ILE A 75 16.36 11.00 2.48
C ILE A 75 16.46 10.34 3.88
N ASN A 76 15.81 9.19 4.06
CA ASN A 76 15.76 8.45 5.32
C ASN A 76 16.92 7.46 5.51
N ARG A 77 17.89 7.41 4.59
CA ARG A 77 19.05 6.49 4.63
C ARG A 77 19.89 6.65 5.90
N ALA A 78 20.63 5.61 6.29
CA ALA A 78 21.38 5.57 7.56
C ALA A 78 22.44 6.67 7.71
N SER A 79 23.01 7.18 6.62
CA SER A 79 23.97 8.30 6.60
C SER A 79 23.37 9.70 6.68
N SER A 80 22.05 9.86 6.43
CA SER A 80 21.43 11.19 6.37
C SER A 80 21.36 11.90 7.72
N ASN A 81 21.76 13.17 7.75
CA ASN A 81 21.76 14.04 8.94
C ASN A 81 20.36 14.62 9.26
N VAL A 82 19.29 13.85 9.05
CA VAL A 82 17.90 14.29 9.28
C VAL A 82 17.39 13.90 10.67
N GLN A 83 16.56 14.78 11.27
CA GLN A 83 15.94 14.52 12.57
C GLN A 83 15.10 13.24 12.51
N ARG A 84 15.34 12.32 13.45
CA ARG A 84 14.65 11.03 13.49
C ARG A 84 13.47 11.05 14.45
N ALA A 85 12.35 10.47 14.02
CA ALA A 85 11.10 10.37 14.74
C ALA A 85 10.50 8.96 14.60
N ARG A 86 9.59 8.60 15.51
CA ARG A 86 8.86 7.32 15.49
C ARG A 86 7.50 7.50 16.17
N PHE A 87 6.45 6.97 15.55
CA PHE A 87 5.17 6.73 16.21
C PHE A 87 5.17 5.40 16.98
N THR A 88 4.42 5.33 18.08
CA THR A 88 3.96 4.05 18.61
C THR A 88 2.85 3.47 17.73
N VAL A 89 2.40 2.25 18.00
CA VAL A 89 1.27 1.65 17.28
C VAL A 89 0.01 2.47 17.53
N GLU A 90 -0.19 2.85 18.78
CA GLU A 90 -1.35 3.54 19.34
C GLU A 90 -1.45 4.98 18.80
N GLU A 91 -0.32 5.69 18.65
CA GLU A 91 -0.27 7.02 18.02
C GLU A 91 -0.68 6.97 16.54
N ALA A 92 -0.17 6.00 15.78
CA ALA A 92 -0.49 5.85 14.35
C ALA A 92 -1.96 5.41 14.13
N VAL A 93 -2.47 4.53 14.99
CA VAL A 93 -3.89 4.13 15.01
C VAL A 93 -4.78 5.33 15.33
N LYS A 94 -4.53 6.06 16.43
CA LYS A 94 -5.32 7.22 16.84
C LYS A 94 -5.37 8.29 15.76
N LEU A 95 -4.22 8.68 15.20
CA LEU A 95 -4.15 9.69 14.13
C LEU A 95 -4.94 9.27 12.88
N THR A 96 -4.92 7.98 12.54
CA THR A 96 -5.71 7.44 11.42
C THR A 96 -7.22 7.60 11.68
N LEU A 97 -7.70 7.23 12.86
CA LEU A 97 -9.12 7.30 13.20
C LEU A 97 -9.61 8.76 13.29
N ASP A 98 -8.83 9.64 13.93
CA ASP A 98 -9.18 11.05 14.13
C ASP A 98 -9.27 11.83 12.81
N PHE A 99 -8.30 11.63 11.89
CA PHE A 99 -8.36 12.20 10.55
C PHE A 99 -9.46 11.59 9.68
N TYR A 100 -9.80 10.30 9.89
CA TYR A 100 -10.88 9.67 9.16
C TYR A 100 -12.23 10.30 9.50
N ARG A 101 -12.59 10.42 10.78
CA ARG A 101 -13.87 11.01 11.24
C ARG A 101 -14.12 12.41 10.67
N ARG A 102 -13.07 13.22 10.55
CA ARG A 102 -13.14 14.59 10.00
C ARG A 102 -13.25 14.64 8.46
N ASN A 103 -13.28 13.48 7.80
CA ASN A 103 -13.30 13.31 6.35
C ASN A 103 -12.08 13.95 5.65
N TYR A 104 -10.89 13.81 6.26
CA TYR A 104 -9.62 14.20 5.63
C TYR A 104 -9.02 13.05 4.79
N ILE A 105 -9.35 11.78 5.09
CA ILE A 105 -8.73 10.59 4.49
C ILE A 105 -9.74 9.43 4.32
N GLU A 106 -9.50 8.55 3.35
CA GLU A 106 -10.16 7.25 3.14
C GLU A 106 -9.51 6.09 3.89
N GLY A 107 -8.38 6.31 4.55
CA GLY A 107 -7.60 5.24 5.14
C GLY A 107 -6.12 5.54 5.26
N LEU A 108 -5.35 4.50 5.53
CA LEU A 108 -3.94 4.56 5.87
C LEU A 108 -3.07 4.01 4.74
N PHE A 109 -2.05 4.76 4.35
CA PHE A 109 -0.85 4.26 3.71
C PHE A 109 0.28 4.29 4.75
N LEU A 110 0.73 3.11 5.17
CA LEU A 110 1.80 2.96 6.15
C LEU A 110 3.04 2.34 5.52
N SER A 111 4.16 3.05 5.63
CA SER A 111 5.50 2.56 5.34
C SER A 111 6.40 2.77 6.55
N SER A 112 7.67 2.35 6.49
CA SER A 112 8.62 2.54 7.59
C SER A 112 10.07 2.47 7.09
N GLY A 113 10.96 3.23 7.71
CA GLY A 113 12.37 2.85 7.78
C GLY A 113 12.55 1.60 8.67
N ILE A 114 13.61 0.83 8.42
CA ILE A 114 13.87 -0.43 9.12
C ILE A 114 14.60 -0.15 10.43
N ILE A 115 13.96 -0.46 11.56
CA ILE A 115 14.51 -0.30 12.92
C ILE A 115 14.70 -1.66 13.59
N ARG A 116 15.86 -1.86 14.23
CA ARG A 116 16.33 -3.14 14.82
C ARG A 116 16.49 -4.27 13.78
N SER A 117 15.41 -4.71 13.15
CA SER A 117 15.40 -5.73 12.09
C SER A 117 14.16 -5.58 11.18
N PRO A 118 14.18 -6.18 9.97
CA PRO A 118 12.99 -6.34 9.13
C PRO A 118 11.80 -6.93 9.89
N ASN A 119 12.00 -8.02 10.63
CA ASN A 119 10.96 -8.69 11.42
C ASN A 119 10.33 -7.76 12.46
N TYR A 120 11.14 -7.10 13.30
CA TYR A 120 10.60 -6.21 14.33
C TYR A 120 9.83 -5.04 13.71
N THR A 121 10.36 -4.44 12.64
CA THR A 121 9.68 -3.33 11.95
C THR A 121 8.35 -3.80 11.35
N MET A 122 8.34 -4.95 10.67
CA MET A 122 7.14 -5.52 10.06
C MET A 122 6.09 -5.91 11.10
N GLU A 123 6.48 -6.45 12.26
CA GLU A 123 5.59 -6.72 13.41
C GLU A 123 4.85 -5.44 13.84
N GLN A 124 5.54 -4.30 13.95
CA GLN A 124 4.88 -3.04 14.35
C GLN A 124 3.91 -2.54 13.26
N VAL A 125 4.28 -2.66 11.99
CA VAL A 125 3.43 -2.27 10.83
C VAL A 125 2.18 -3.16 10.75
N VAL A 126 2.33 -4.47 10.99
CA VAL A 126 1.22 -5.44 11.12
C VAL A 126 0.33 -5.06 12.30
N ARG A 127 0.89 -4.75 13.47
CA ARG A 127 0.11 -4.38 14.67
C ARG A 127 -0.78 -3.15 14.47
N VAL A 128 -0.34 -2.13 13.72
CA VAL A 128 -1.19 -0.98 13.37
C VAL A 128 -2.39 -1.43 12.53
N ALA A 129 -2.16 -2.21 11.47
CA ALA A 129 -3.24 -2.69 10.62
C ALA A 129 -4.20 -3.64 11.35
N ARG A 130 -3.64 -4.51 12.19
CA ARG A 130 -4.39 -5.44 13.03
C ARG A 130 -5.28 -4.71 14.03
N SER A 131 -4.73 -3.76 14.78
CA SER A 131 -5.50 -2.98 15.77
C SER A 131 -6.62 -2.16 15.11
N LEU A 132 -6.36 -1.56 13.94
CA LEU A 132 -7.41 -0.94 13.14
C LEU A 132 -8.54 -1.92 12.80
N ARG A 133 -8.24 -3.16 12.38
CA ARG A 133 -9.26 -4.14 11.94
C ARG A 133 -9.98 -4.88 13.08
N GLU A 134 -9.24 -5.28 14.11
CA GLU A 134 -9.73 -6.09 15.23
C GLU A 134 -10.30 -5.18 16.32
N ASP A 135 -9.49 -4.32 16.94
CA ASP A 135 -9.89 -3.50 18.09
C ASP A 135 -10.86 -2.38 17.70
N HIS A 136 -10.57 -1.66 16.62
CA HIS A 136 -11.34 -0.49 16.17
C HIS A 136 -12.34 -0.80 15.04
N HIS A 137 -12.39 -2.05 14.58
CA HIS A 137 -13.34 -2.52 13.56
C HIS A 137 -13.34 -1.66 12.26
N PHE A 138 -12.22 -1.01 11.93
CA PHE A 138 -12.07 -0.07 10.82
C PHE A 138 -12.29 -0.73 9.46
N ARG A 139 -13.16 -0.14 8.63
CA ARG A 139 -13.52 -0.64 7.28
C ARG A 139 -12.93 0.20 6.13
N GLY A 140 -12.31 1.35 6.43
CA GLY A 140 -11.57 2.17 5.46
C GLY A 140 -10.35 1.46 4.86
N TYR A 141 -9.67 2.11 3.93
CA TYR A 141 -8.56 1.51 3.17
C TYR A 141 -7.31 1.32 4.03
N ILE A 142 -6.60 0.20 3.86
CA ILE A 142 -5.25 0.00 4.44
C ILE A 142 -4.28 -0.48 3.36
N HIS A 143 -3.23 0.29 3.11
CA HIS A 143 -2.12 -0.06 2.24
C HIS A 143 -0.83 -0.11 3.07
N LEU A 144 -0.20 -1.28 3.13
CA LEU A 144 1.07 -1.46 3.83
C LEU A 144 2.23 -1.62 2.83
N LYS A 145 3.36 -0.95 3.09
CA LYS A 145 4.64 -1.34 2.51
C LYS A 145 5.28 -2.46 3.33
N THR A 146 5.37 -3.62 2.69
CA THR A 146 5.95 -4.85 3.22
C THR A 146 7.46 -4.85 3.01
N ILE A 147 8.20 -5.23 4.04
CA ILE A 147 9.66 -5.34 4.00
C ILE A 147 10.03 -6.74 3.46
N PRO A 148 10.69 -6.87 2.30
CA PRO A 148 10.89 -8.16 1.63
C PRO A 148 11.69 -9.19 2.45
N GLU A 149 12.58 -8.71 3.30
CA GLU A 149 13.48 -9.48 4.18
C GLU A 149 12.84 -9.86 5.52
N ALA A 150 11.56 -9.52 5.75
CA ALA A 150 10.82 -9.91 6.95
C ALA A 150 10.28 -11.35 6.85
N ASP A 151 10.02 -11.96 8.00
CA ASP A 151 9.45 -13.30 8.12
C ASP A 151 8.13 -13.46 7.32
N GLU A 152 8.01 -14.57 6.60
CA GLU A 152 6.84 -14.88 5.79
C GLU A 152 5.54 -14.92 6.60
N ALA A 153 5.59 -15.33 7.87
CA ALA A 153 4.43 -15.29 8.77
C ALA A 153 3.90 -13.86 8.95
N LEU A 154 4.78 -12.86 9.06
CA LEU A 154 4.42 -11.44 9.19
C LEU A 154 3.90 -10.86 7.87
N ILE A 155 4.43 -11.31 6.73
CA ILE A 155 3.93 -10.94 5.40
C ILE A 155 2.52 -11.52 5.17
N VAL A 156 2.28 -12.76 5.62
CA VAL A 156 0.96 -13.40 5.57
C VAL A 156 -0.02 -12.74 6.55
N GLU A 157 0.41 -12.37 7.76
CA GLU A 157 -0.43 -11.64 8.72
C GLU A 157 -0.79 -10.24 8.19
N ALA A 158 0.15 -9.51 7.59
CA ALA A 158 -0.10 -8.22 6.93
C ALA A 158 -1.21 -8.32 5.87
N GLY A 159 -1.20 -9.39 5.07
CA GLY A 159 -2.20 -9.61 4.02
C GLY A 159 -3.61 -9.90 4.52
N LYS A 160 -3.79 -10.37 5.76
CA LYS A 160 -5.13 -10.56 6.38
C LYS A 160 -5.80 -9.22 6.71
N TYR A 161 -5.02 -8.22 7.10
CA TYR A 161 -5.52 -6.94 7.60
C TYR A 161 -5.47 -5.81 6.57
N ALA A 162 -4.50 -5.82 5.66
CA ALA A 162 -4.36 -4.83 4.59
C ALA A 162 -5.32 -5.10 3.41
N ASP A 163 -5.71 -4.03 2.72
CA ASP A 163 -6.37 -4.10 1.41
C ASP A 163 -5.35 -4.28 0.29
N ARG A 164 -4.21 -3.59 0.40
CA ARG A 164 -3.12 -3.58 -0.58
C ARG A 164 -1.78 -3.80 0.12
N LEU A 165 -0.96 -4.68 -0.43
CA LEU A 165 0.45 -4.80 -0.07
C LEU A 165 1.32 -4.21 -1.18
N SER A 166 2.50 -3.72 -0.83
CA SER A 166 3.50 -3.36 -1.83
C SER A 166 4.94 -3.53 -1.35
N ILE A 167 5.76 -4.05 -2.26
CA ILE A 167 7.22 -4.17 -2.11
C ILE A 167 7.85 -3.19 -3.09
N ASN A 168 8.80 -2.37 -2.67
CA ASN A 168 9.57 -1.56 -3.62
C ASN A 168 10.64 -2.42 -4.31
N ILE A 169 10.79 -2.28 -5.63
CA ILE A 169 12.03 -2.69 -6.32
C ILE A 169 13.03 -1.54 -6.47
N GLU A 170 12.56 -0.29 -6.31
CA GLU A 170 13.33 0.96 -6.28
C GLU A 170 13.96 1.38 -7.61
N VAL A 171 14.67 0.51 -8.33
CA VAL A 171 15.28 0.79 -9.64
C VAL A 171 15.11 -0.41 -10.57
N PRO A 172 15.10 -0.23 -11.90
CA PRO A 172 14.73 -1.30 -12.82
C PRO A 172 15.76 -2.45 -12.89
N THR A 173 17.06 -2.15 -12.75
CA THR A 173 18.13 -3.13 -12.94
C THR A 173 18.76 -3.59 -11.61
N GLU A 174 19.14 -4.86 -11.57
CA GLU A 174 19.83 -5.49 -10.42
C GLU A 174 21.21 -4.86 -10.17
N SER A 175 21.92 -4.46 -11.23
CA SER A 175 23.19 -3.74 -11.16
C SER A 175 23.07 -2.31 -10.64
N SER A 176 21.99 -1.58 -10.96
CA SER A 176 21.70 -0.29 -10.32
C SER A 176 21.30 -0.45 -8.86
N LEU A 177 20.52 -1.48 -8.50
CA LEU A 177 20.13 -1.67 -7.09
C LEU A 177 21.35 -1.98 -6.21
N SER A 178 22.25 -2.87 -6.64
CA SER A 178 23.48 -3.17 -5.90
C SER A 178 24.39 -1.95 -5.70
N LYS A 179 24.35 -0.95 -6.61
CA LYS A 179 25.10 0.31 -6.50
C LYS A 179 24.41 1.35 -5.61
N LEU A 180 23.08 1.43 -5.66
CA LEU A 180 22.30 2.51 -5.05
C LEU A 180 21.60 2.13 -3.72
N ALA A 181 21.50 0.85 -3.41
CA ALA A 181 20.91 0.31 -2.18
C ALA A 181 21.44 -1.11 -1.89
N PRO A 182 22.74 -1.25 -1.53
CA PRO A 182 23.42 -2.54 -1.44
C PRO A 182 22.84 -3.50 -0.39
N GLU A 183 22.07 -3.02 0.59
CA GLU A 183 21.42 -3.87 1.60
C GLU A 183 20.12 -4.54 1.13
N LYS A 184 19.61 -4.23 -0.07
CA LYS A 184 18.37 -4.81 -0.61
C LYS A 184 18.66 -6.00 -1.52
N ASP A 185 18.17 -7.19 -1.15
CA ASP A 185 18.33 -8.39 -1.95
C ASP A 185 17.21 -8.50 -3.02
N VAL A 186 17.58 -8.36 -4.30
CA VAL A 186 16.67 -8.57 -5.44
C VAL A 186 16.03 -9.96 -5.41
N ARG A 187 16.74 -10.98 -4.89
CA ARG A 187 16.24 -12.36 -4.81
C ARG A 187 15.21 -12.50 -3.70
N ALA A 188 15.39 -11.84 -2.54
CA ALA A 188 14.36 -11.72 -1.51
C ALA A 188 13.13 -10.96 -2.02
N ILE A 189 13.32 -9.80 -2.66
CA ILE A 189 12.26 -9.00 -3.30
C ILE A 189 11.41 -9.87 -4.26
N ARG A 190 12.06 -10.53 -5.22
CA ARG A 190 11.41 -11.42 -6.21
C ARG A 190 10.74 -12.63 -5.55
N ARG A 191 11.35 -13.22 -4.52
CA ARG A 191 10.79 -14.36 -3.77
C ARG A 191 9.52 -13.96 -3.00
N THR A 192 9.53 -12.82 -2.31
CA THR A 192 8.40 -12.37 -1.50
C THR A 192 7.25 -11.89 -2.40
N MET A 193 7.51 -11.25 -3.55
CA MET A 193 6.48 -11.00 -4.58
C MET A 193 5.88 -12.30 -5.15
N GLY A 194 6.72 -13.34 -5.36
CA GLY A 194 6.26 -14.66 -5.81
C GLY A 194 5.34 -15.34 -4.80
N ARG A 195 5.71 -15.32 -3.52
CA ARG A 195 4.88 -15.84 -2.41
C ARG A 195 3.56 -15.07 -2.26
N LEU A 196 3.60 -13.75 -2.37
CA LEU A 196 2.39 -12.92 -2.39
C LEU A 196 1.47 -13.22 -3.57
N ARG A 197 2.01 -13.56 -4.75
CA ARG A 197 1.21 -14.03 -5.89
C ARG A 197 0.48 -15.33 -5.53
N LEU A 198 1.17 -16.33 -4.97
CA LEU A 198 0.56 -17.61 -4.59
C LEU A 198 -0.59 -17.40 -3.59
N ARG A 199 -0.36 -16.61 -2.52
CA ARG A 199 -1.43 -16.28 -1.54
C ARG A 199 -2.61 -15.51 -2.13
N LEU A 200 -2.38 -14.67 -3.13
CA LEU A 200 -3.45 -13.96 -3.85
C LEU A 200 -4.23 -14.88 -4.80
N ASP A 201 -3.58 -15.86 -5.41
CA ASP A 201 -4.22 -16.87 -6.25
C ASP A 201 -5.05 -17.84 -5.37
N GLU A 202 -4.49 -18.37 -4.27
CA GLU A 202 -5.20 -19.15 -3.23
C GLU A 202 -6.50 -18.46 -2.74
N ALA A 203 -6.39 -17.17 -2.37
CA ALA A 203 -7.52 -16.39 -1.87
C ALA A 203 -8.56 -16.07 -2.95
N GLN A 204 -8.17 -16.06 -4.23
CA GLN A 204 -9.05 -15.84 -5.37
C GLN A 204 -9.78 -17.12 -5.80
N GLU A 205 -9.20 -18.30 -5.57
CA GLU A 205 -9.88 -19.59 -5.75
C GLU A 205 -10.92 -19.85 -4.65
N THR A 206 -10.54 -19.64 -3.38
CA THR A 206 -11.44 -19.83 -2.22
C THR A 206 -12.57 -18.79 -2.13
N LYS A 207 -12.53 -17.73 -2.96
CA LYS A 207 -13.50 -16.61 -3.00
C LYS A 207 -14.98 -16.99 -3.18
N LYS A 208 -15.27 -18.22 -3.61
CA LYS A 208 -16.65 -18.75 -3.67
C LYS A 208 -17.24 -19.04 -2.28
N ASP A 209 -16.41 -19.37 -1.30
CA ASP A 209 -16.86 -19.50 0.09
C ASP A 209 -16.91 -18.12 0.77
N LYS A 210 -18.07 -17.79 1.34
CA LYS A 210 -18.30 -16.55 2.08
C LYS A 210 -17.58 -16.51 3.43
N ARG A 211 -17.09 -17.66 3.92
CA ARG A 211 -16.32 -17.81 5.17
C ARG A 211 -14.81 -17.79 4.97
N ALA A 212 -14.31 -17.84 3.73
CA ALA A 212 -12.88 -17.87 3.47
C ALA A 212 -12.19 -16.57 3.96
N PRO A 213 -11.01 -16.66 4.62
CA PRO A 213 -10.30 -15.48 5.08
C PRO A 213 -9.79 -14.66 3.88
N ARG A 214 -10.15 -13.37 3.83
CA ARG A 214 -9.72 -12.47 2.76
C ARG A 214 -8.22 -12.16 2.89
N PHE A 215 -7.53 -12.09 1.75
CA PHE A 215 -6.11 -11.75 1.68
C PHE A 215 -5.90 -10.63 0.66
N ALA A 216 -5.44 -9.46 1.12
CA ALA A 216 -5.07 -8.28 0.32
C ALA A 216 -5.94 -8.08 -0.94
N PRO A 217 -7.26 -7.84 -0.81
CA PRO A 217 -8.23 -7.89 -1.93
C PRO A 217 -7.90 -6.94 -3.10
N ALA A 218 -7.22 -5.82 -2.84
CA ALA A 218 -6.77 -4.88 -3.88
C ALA A 218 -5.43 -5.29 -4.55
N GLY A 219 -4.87 -6.45 -4.15
CA GLY A 219 -3.69 -7.11 -4.69
C GLY A 219 -2.35 -6.45 -4.34
N GLN A 220 -1.27 -7.04 -4.84
CA GLN A 220 0.08 -6.48 -4.68
C GLN A 220 0.44 -5.43 -5.74
N SER A 221 1.42 -4.57 -5.41
CA SER A 221 1.91 -3.48 -6.26
C SER A 221 3.37 -3.13 -5.93
N THR A 222 4.05 -2.35 -6.77
CA THR A 222 5.46 -1.95 -6.55
C THR A 222 5.74 -0.52 -6.99
N GLN A 223 6.90 0.02 -6.63
CA GLN A 223 7.41 1.33 -7.04
C GLN A 223 8.80 1.21 -7.67
N MET A 224 9.01 1.96 -8.76
CA MET A 224 10.31 2.26 -9.36
C MET A 224 10.58 3.78 -9.31
N ILE A 225 11.84 4.14 -9.08
CA ILE A 225 12.36 5.49 -9.18
C ILE A 225 12.92 5.67 -10.60
N VAL A 226 12.38 6.65 -11.31
CA VAL A 226 12.76 6.99 -12.69
C VAL A 226 13.88 8.02 -12.64
N GLY A 227 14.99 7.77 -13.35
CA GLY A 227 16.10 8.72 -13.46
C GLY A 227 16.88 8.96 -12.16
N ALA A 228 16.95 7.95 -11.28
CA ALA A 228 18.01 7.86 -10.27
C ALA A 228 19.27 7.16 -10.80
N ASP A 229 19.17 6.52 -11.96
CA ASP A 229 20.23 5.87 -12.73
C ASP A 229 20.10 6.24 -14.22
N THR A 230 20.95 5.63 -15.06
CA THR A 230 20.99 5.85 -16.51
C THR A 230 19.97 5.01 -17.30
N SER A 231 18.96 4.41 -16.65
CA SER A 231 18.01 3.54 -17.33
C SER A 231 17.07 4.34 -18.26
N ASN A 232 16.94 3.89 -19.50
CA ASN A 232 16.02 4.47 -20.49
C ASN A 232 14.56 4.03 -20.24
N ASP A 233 13.61 4.58 -20.99
CA ASP A 233 12.20 4.28 -20.79
C ASP A 233 11.80 2.88 -21.26
N GLN A 234 12.48 2.35 -22.29
CA GLN A 234 12.33 0.96 -22.72
C GLN A 234 12.64 -0.03 -21.58
N THR A 235 13.82 0.02 -20.96
CA THR A 235 14.20 -0.89 -19.87
C THR A 235 13.29 -0.77 -18.64
N ILE A 236 12.74 0.42 -18.38
CA ILE A 236 11.72 0.62 -17.33
C ILE A 236 10.40 -0.09 -17.70
N LEU A 237 9.94 0.01 -18.96
CA LEU A 237 8.73 -0.67 -19.43
C LEU A 237 8.90 -2.18 -19.55
N GLU A 238 10.06 -2.68 -19.99
CA GLU A 238 10.45 -4.10 -19.97
C GLU A 238 10.36 -4.66 -18.55
N THR A 239 10.94 -3.95 -17.59
CA THR A 239 10.91 -4.33 -16.17
C THR A 239 9.46 -4.40 -15.67
N SER A 240 8.64 -3.39 -15.99
CA SER A 240 7.22 -3.39 -15.64
C SER A 240 6.44 -4.55 -16.27
N ALA A 241 6.61 -4.81 -17.57
CA ALA A 241 5.93 -5.91 -18.27
C ALA A 241 6.26 -7.27 -17.64
N ASN A 242 7.55 -7.51 -17.36
CA ASN A 242 8.01 -8.69 -16.64
C ASN A 242 7.38 -8.81 -15.24
N LEU A 243 7.35 -7.71 -14.46
CA LEU A 243 6.72 -7.71 -13.14
C LEU A 243 5.22 -8.02 -13.19
N TYR A 244 4.49 -7.49 -14.17
CA TYR A 244 3.07 -7.81 -14.36
C TYR A 244 2.85 -9.30 -14.68
N GLY A 245 3.63 -9.87 -15.61
CA GLY A 245 3.53 -11.29 -15.98
C GLY A 245 3.95 -12.25 -14.88
N SER A 246 5.11 -12.02 -14.25
CA SER A 246 5.66 -12.90 -13.20
C SER A 246 4.88 -12.84 -11.90
N TYR A 247 4.36 -11.67 -11.49
CA TYR A 247 3.80 -11.48 -10.14
C TYR A 247 2.32 -11.07 -10.10
N LYS A 248 1.63 -10.97 -11.25
CA LYS A 248 0.23 -10.52 -11.35
C LYS A 248 -0.01 -9.17 -10.66
N LEU A 249 0.98 -8.26 -10.70
CA LEU A 249 0.88 -6.96 -10.01
C LEU A 249 -0.35 -6.17 -10.48
N LYS A 250 -1.02 -5.49 -9.56
CA LYS A 250 -2.15 -4.61 -9.91
C LYS A 250 -1.70 -3.22 -10.37
N ARG A 251 -0.47 -2.80 -10.03
CA ARG A 251 0.16 -1.54 -10.49
C ARG A 251 1.67 -1.50 -10.22
N VAL A 252 2.43 -0.98 -11.16
CA VAL A 252 3.74 -0.35 -10.95
C VAL A 252 3.54 1.16 -10.79
N TYR A 253 4.19 1.74 -9.79
CA TYR A 253 4.24 3.19 -9.57
C TYR A 253 5.60 3.73 -10.04
N TYR A 254 5.61 4.50 -11.12
CA TYR A 254 6.76 5.30 -11.52
C TYR A 254 6.84 6.55 -10.63
N SER A 255 8.03 6.87 -10.15
CA SER A 255 8.30 8.05 -9.34
C SER A 255 9.56 8.74 -9.85
N ALA A 256 9.46 9.93 -10.43
CA ALA A 256 10.62 10.74 -10.80
C ALA A 256 11.55 10.94 -9.60
N PHE A 257 12.85 10.67 -9.78
CA PHE A 257 13.86 11.02 -8.79
C PHE A 257 13.69 12.49 -8.39
N SER A 258 13.74 12.75 -7.09
CA SER A 258 13.56 14.07 -6.51
C SER A 258 14.79 14.34 -5.65
N PRO A 259 15.55 15.43 -5.90
CA PRO A 259 16.69 15.80 -5.08
C PRO A 259 16.36 15.80 -3.58
N ILE A 260 17.36 15.41 -2.80
CA ILE A 260 17.33 15.36 -1.34
C ILE A 260 18.50 16.18 -0.80
N PRO A 261 18.36 16.83 0.37
CA PRO A 261 19.52 17.36 1.09
C PRO A 261 20.56 16.26 1.33
N ASP A 262 21.85 16.62 1.34
CA ASP A 262 22.97 15.67 1.39
C ASP A 262 22.89 14.59 0.28
N ALA A 263 22.55 14.97 -0.95
CA ALA A 263 22.54 14.07 -2.11
C ALA A 263 23.93 13.42 -2.31
N SER A 264 23.93 12.12 -2.65
CA SER A 264 25.16 11.41 -3.00
C SER A 264 25.66 11.84 -4.37
N ARG A 265 26.98 12.01 -4.53
CA ARG A 265 27.64 12.22 -5.83
C ARG A 265 27.38 11.11 -6.87
N SER A 266 26.91 9.94 -6.43
CA SER A 266 26.51 8.83 -7.31
C SER A 266 25.11 8.97 -7.91
N LEU A 267 24.38 10.06 -7.63
CA LEU A 267 23.04 10.35 -8.15
C LEU A 267 23.08 11.56 -9.10
N PRO A 268 22.13 11.67 -10.06
CA PRO A 268 21.98 12.87 -10.87
C PRO A 268 21.68 14.11 -10.01
N LEU A 269 22.37 15.22 -10.30
CA LEU A 269 22.16 16.52 -9.61
C LEU A 269 20.78 17.13 -9.93
N GLN A 270 20.20 16.82 -11.09
CA GLN A 270 18.92 17.36 -11.54
C GLN A 270 17.84 16.27 -11.55
N ALA A 271 16.61 16.66 -11.18
CA ALA A 271 15.43 15.80 -11.32
C ALA A 271 15.12 15.57 -12.82
N PRO A 272 14.77 14.33 -13.23
CA PRO A 272 14.23 14.12 -14.58
C PRO A 272 12.89 14.84 -14.75
N PRO A 273 12.57 15.36 -15.95
CA PRO A 273 11.34 16.10 -16.19
C PRO A 273 10.08 15.34 -15.75
N LEU A 274 9.20 15.96 -14.96
CA LEU A 274 7.95 15.36 -14.44
C LEU A 274 6.92 14.98 -15.52
N ILE A 275 7.25 15.21 -16.80
CA ILE A 275 6.53 14.72 -17.96
C ILE A 275 6.99 13.31 -18.36
N ARG A 276 8.25 12.93 -18.12
CA ARG A 276 8.78 11.56 -18.32
C ARG A 276 8.04 10.54 -17.45
N GLU A 277 7.83 10.84 -16.16
CA GLU A 277 7.00 10.03 -15.25
C GLU A 277 5.58 9.84 -15.81
N HIS A 278 4.99 10.91 -16.38
CA HIS A 278 3.66 10.85 -16.98
C HIS A 278 3.65 10.02 -18.27
N ARG A 279 4.64 10.15 -19.15
CA ARG A 279 4.78 9.32 -20.37
C ARG A 279 4.89 7.84 -20.03
N LEU A 280 5.67 7.47 -19.01
CA LEU A 280 5.75 6.10 -18.51
C LEU A 280 4.40 5.57 -17.99
N TYR A 281 3.64 6.38 -17.23
CA TYR A 281 2.27 5.99 -16.85
C TYR A 281 1.32 5.86 -18.04
N GLN A 282 1.48 6.67 -19.10
CA GLN A 282 0.67 6.54 -20.32
C GLN A 282 1.03 5.28 -21.10
N ALA A 283 2.33 4.95 -21.22
CA ALA A 283 2.81 3.73 -21.88
C ALA A 283 2.39 2.46 -21.12
N ASP A 284 2.58 2.41 -19.79
CA ASP A 284 2.06 1.35 -18.90
C ASP A 284 0.57 1.08 -19.14
N TRP A 285 -0.21 2.14 -19.31
CA TRP A 285 -1.65 2.06 -19.54
C TRP A 285 -2.00 1.53 -20.95
N LEU A 286 -1.17 1.78 -21.97
CA LEU A 286 -1.33 1.17 -23.30
C LEU A 286 -1.06 -0.33 -23.27
N LEU A 287 0.09 -0.76 -22.74
CA LEU A 287 0.46 -2.17 -22.58
C LEU A 287 -0.69 -2.98 -21.93
N ARG A 288 -1.18 -2.48 -20.79
CA ARG A 288 -2.06 -3.26 -19.90
C ARG A 288 -3.54 -3.26 -20.27
N PHE A 289 -4.01 -2.25 -21.01
CA PHE A 289 -5.44 -2.06 -21.26
C PHE A 289 -5.82 -1.88 -22.73
N TYR A 290 -4.87 -1.53 -23.60
CA TYR A 290 -5.08 -1.42 -25.05
C TYR A 290 -4.48 -2.59 -25.83
N GLY A 291 -3.67 -3.43 -25.19
CA GLY A 291 -2.98 -4.54 -25.85
C GLY A 291 -1.98 -4.01 -26.89
N PHE A 292 -1.23 -2.97 -26.52
CA PHE A 292 -0.01 -2.60 -27.23
C PHE A 292 1.11 -3.54 -26.80
N ASP A 293 1.92 -3.99 -27.74
CA ASP A 293 3.21 -4.60 -27.42
C ASP A 293 4.24 -3.52 -27.05
N LEU A 294 5.30 -3.94 -26.35
CA LEU A 294 6.40 -3.04 -26.00
C LEU A 294 7.01 -2.40 -27.24
N GLY A 295 7.28 -3.21 -28.28
CA GLY A 295 7.90 -2.76 -29.53
C GLY A 295 7.10 -1.65 -30.21
N GLU A 296 5.77 -1.74 -30.27
CA GLU A 296 4.95 -0.63 -30.80
C GLU A 296 5.22 0.69 -30.05
N ILE A 297 5.33 0.64 -28.72
CA ILE A 297 5.58 1.85 -27.93
C ILE A 297 7.01 2.36 -28.16
N THR A 298 8.00 1.47 -28.23
CA THR A 298 9.44 1.81 -28.19
C THR A 298 10.15 1.89 -29.55
N ASP A 299 9.48 1.56 -30.66
CA ASP A 299 10.09 1.57 -32.00
C ASP A 299 9.61 2.74 -32.89
N PRO A 300 10.51 3.51 -33.55
CA PRO A 300 11.94 3.66 -33.31
C PRO A 300 12.17 4.85 -32.37
N LEU A 301 12.42 4.59 -31.08
CA LEU A 301 12.83 5.64 -30.14
C LEU A 301 14.36 5.75 -30.09
N GLU A 302 14.88 6.93 -30.40
CA GLU A 302 16.31 7.23 -30.20
C GLU A 302 16.71 6.94 -28.75
N GLY A 303 17.68 6.04 -28.56
CA GLY A 303 18.16 5.60 -27.25
C GLY A 303 17.10 4.91 -26.36
N GLY A 304 15.93 4.54 -26.87
CA GLY A 304 14.84 3.93 -26.09
C GLY A 304 14.15 4.89 -25.11
N MET A 305 14.09 6.19 -25.43
CA MET A 305 13.50 7.25 -24.60
C MET A 305 12.15 7.76 -25.14
N LEU A 306 11.15 7.92 -24.27
CA LEU A 306 9.81 8.36 -24.68
C LEU A 306 9.78 9.86 -25.05
N PRO A 307 9.09 10.25 -26.14
CA PRO A 307 8.91 11.66 -26.49
C PRO A 307 8.17 12.42 -25.39
N LEU A 308 8.74 13.54 -24.94
CA LEU A 308 8.23 14.29 -23.80
C LEU A 308 7.15 15.30 -24.19
N ASP A 309 7.16 15.80 -25.41
CA ASP A 309 6.18 16.73 -25.99
C ASP A 309 4.86 16.05 -26.37
N ILE A 310 4.92 14.86 -26.99
CA ILE A 310 3.78 14.17 -27.59
C ILE A 310 3.28 12.96 -26.76
N ASP A 311 1.96 12.81 -26.69
CA ASP A 311 1.25 11.68 -26.06
C ASP A 311 1.63 10.34 -26.73
N PRO A 312 2.09 9.28 -26.01
CA PRO A 312 2.68 8.09 -26.65
C PRO A 312 1.76 7.41 -27.69
N LYS A 313 0.44 7.40 -27.44
CA LYS A 313 -0.55 6.87 -28.39
C LYS A 313 -0.67 7.72 -29.66
N LEU A 314 -0.57 9.05 -29.51
CA LEU A 314 -0.56 9.98 -30.64
C LEU A 314 0.78 9.93 -31.38
N ALA A 315 1.90 9.76 -30.67
CA ALA A 315 3.23 9.57 -31.25
C ALA A 315 3.25 8.32 -32.16
N TRP A 316 2.75 7.19 -31.65
CA TRP A 316 2.56 5.97 -32.43
C TRP A 316 1.73 6.23 -33.69
N ALA A 317 0.57 6.88 -33.55
CA ALA A 317 -0.32 7.12 -34.68
C ALA A 317 0.21 8.14 -35.71
N LEU A 318 1.14 9.02 -35.32
CA LEU A 318 1.85 9.90 -36.24
C LEU A 318 3.10 9.26 -36.86
N ARG A 319 3.64 8.18 -36.28
CA ARG A 319 4.59 7.30 -36.99
C ARG A 319 3.83 6.46 -38.03
N HIS A 320 2.78 5.78 -37.59
CA HIS A 320 1.96 4.88 -38.40
C HIS A 320 0.84 5.56 -39.20
N ARG A 321 1.16 6.68 -39.86
CA ARG A 321 0.18 7.45 -40.67
C ARG A 321 -0.43 6.63 -41.81
N GLU A 322 0.31 5.65 -42.34
CA GLU A 322 -0.15 4.71 -43.37
C GLU A 322 -1.36 3.86 -42.95
N ARG A 323 -1.61 3.73 -41.63
CA ARG A 323 -2.74 2.99 -41.08
C ARG A 323 -4.00 3.85 -40.87
N PHE A 324 -3.97 5.13 -41.23
CA PHE A 324 -5.05 6.07 -40.99
C PHE A 324 -5.43 6.84 -42.27
N PRO A 325 -6.70 7.27 -42.42
CA PRO A 325 -7.81 7.15 -41.47
C PRO A 325 -8.51 5.79 -41.50
N LEU A 326 -8.89 5.29 -40.31
CA LEU A 326 -9.61 4.00 -40.15
C LEU A 326 -11.13 4.15 -40.29
N ASP A 327 -11.78 3.29 -41.08
CA ASP A 327 -13.25 3.15 -41.07
C ASP A 327 -13.71 2.53 -39.75
N VAL A 328 -14.40 3.32 -38.93
CA VAL A 328 -14.85 2.92 -37.58
C VAL A 328 -15.88 1.79 -37.61
N ASN A 329 -16.59 1.62 -38.73
CA ASN A 329 -17.58 0.56 -38.91
C ASN A 329 -16.94 -0.78 -39.28
N ARG A 330 -15.73 -0.77 -39.89
CA ARG A 330 -15.05 -1.97 -40.39
C ARG A 330 -13.81 -2.38 -39.59
N ALA A 331 -12.95 -1.45 -39.18
CA ALA A 331 -11.66 -1.70 -38.53
C ALA A 331 -11.76 -2.64 -37.32
N SER A 332 -10.71 -3.39 -36.99
CA SER A 332 -10.77 -4.36 -35.89
C SER A 332 -10.89 -3.67 -34.51
N ARG A 333 -11.13 -4.46 -33.46
CA ARG A 333 -11.05 -3.95 -32.08
C ARG A 333 -9.67 -3.39 -31.77
N GLU A 334 -8.64 -3.99 -32.35
CA GLU A 334 -7.24 -3.67 -32.10
C GLU A 334 -6.83 -2.35 -32.76
N ASP A 335 -7.20 -2.18 -34.04
CA ASP A 335 -7.00 -0.92 -34.78
C ASP A 335 -7.73 0.25 -34.11
N LEU A 336 -8.97 0.04 -33.68
CA LEU A 336 -9.74 1.03 -32.92
C LEU A 336 -9.08 1.35 -31.56
N LEU A 337 -8.36 0.40 -30.96
CA LEU A 337 -7.55 0.66 -29.77
C LEU A 337 -6.25 1.43 -30.10
N ARG A 338 -5.81 1.52 -31.36
CA ARG A 338 -4.68 2.37 -31.78
C ARG A 338 -5.07 3.83 -32.07
N VAL A 339 -6.33 4.13 -32.45
CA VAL A 339 -6.82 5.51 -32.72
C VAL A 339 -6.64 6.47 -31.53
N PRO A 340 -5.92 7.61 -31.66
CA PRO A 340 -5.71 8.57 -30.57
C PRO A 340 -7.01 9.19 -30.06
N GLY A 341 -7.30 9.05 -28.77
CA GLY A 341 -8.52 9.59 -28.14
C GLY A 341 -9.70 8.62 -28.06
N PHE A 342 -9.68 7.49 -28.77
CA PHE A 342 -10.47 6.32 -28.38
C PHE A 342 -9.84 5.65 -27.14
N GLY A 343 -10.72 5.14 -26.26
CA GLY A 343 -10.37 4.39 -25.06
C GLY A 343 -11.16 3.09 -24.97
N VAL A 344 -10.70 2.12 -24.18
CA VAL A 344 -11.23 0.74 -24.13
C VAL A 344 -12.76 0.69 -24.06
N LYS A 345 -13.36 1.26 -23.00
CA LYS A 345 -14.82 1.37 -22.79
C LYS A 345 -15.56 2.16 -23.89
N THR A 346 -14.87 2.86 -24.77
CA THR A 346 -15.43 3.56 -25.94
C THR A 346 -15.34 2.69 -27.18
N VAL A 347 -14.23 1.99 -27.40
CA VAL A 347 -14.08 0.99 -28.47
C VAL A 347 -15.09 -0.16 -28.28
N ASP A 348 -15.27 -0.66 -27.06
CA ASP A 348 -16.24 -1.71 -26.77
C ASP A 348 -17.68 -1.26 -27.08
N ARG A 349 -18.01 0.03 -26.81
CA ARG A 349 -19.31 0.62 -27.17
C ARG A 349 -19.46 0.83 -28.68
N ILE A 350 -18.40 1.23 -29.37
CA ILE A 350 -18.35 1.35 -30.85
C ILE A 350 -18.64 -0.01 -31.49
N ILE A 351 -17.94 -1.06 -31.06
CA ILE A 351 -18.13 -2.43 -31.57
C ILE A 351 -19.53 -2.95 -31.27
N SER A 352 -20.10 -2.64 -30.10
CA SER A 352 -21.47 -3.03 -29.76
C SER A 352 -22.51 -2.28 -30.59
N ALA A 353 -22.30 -0.99 -30.89
CA ALA A 353 -23.26 -0.16 -31.59
C ALA A 353 -23.22 -0.40 -33.12
N ARG A 354 -22.03 -0.62 -33.69
CA ARG A 354 -21.87 -0.87 -35.15
C ARG A 354 -22.49 -2.18 -35.65
N ARG A 355 -22.94 -3.05 -34.74
CA ARG A 355 -23.74 -4.26 -35.03
C ARG A 355 -25.21 -3.96 -35.33
N VAL A 356 -25.66 -2.72 -35.10
CA VAL A 356 -27.09 -2.33 -35.13
C VAL A 356 -27.33 -1.09 -36.00
N THR A 357 -26.30 -0.26 -36.22
CA THR A 357 -26.32 0.89 -37.14
C THR A 357 -24.92 1.12 -37.70
N ASN A 358 -24.79 1.73 -38.89
CA ASN A 358 -23.53 2.37 -39.24
C ASN A 358 -23.36 3.63 -38.37
N LEU A 359 -22.19 3.79 -37.75
CA LEU A 359 -21.87 4.89 -36.83
C LEU A 359 -21.38 6.13 -37.57
N CYS A 360 -21.82 7.29 -37.08
CA CYS A 360 -21.61 8.60 -37.70
C CYS A 360 -20.79 9.62 -36.84
N SER A 361 -20.50 10.80 -37.38
CA SER A 361 -19.74 11.90 -36.76
C SER A 361 -20.48 12.49 -35.57
N ALA A 362 -21.80 12.61 -35.70
CA ALA A 362 -22.63 12.98 -34.58
C ALA A 362 -22.52 11.90 -33.51
N ASP A 363 -22.72 10.63 -33.86
CA ASP A 363 -22.70 9.47 -32.96
C ASP A 363 -21.46 9.39 -32.05
N LEU A 364 -20.26 9.62 -32.59
CA LEU A 364 -19.05 9.65 -31.77
C LEU A 364 -19.07 10.76 -30.71
N ALA A 365 -19.59 11.96 -31.04
CA ALA A 365 -19.73 13.04 -30.07
C ALA A 365 -20.54 12.60 -28.85
N ARG A 366 -21.65 11.90 -29.12
CA ARG A 366 -22.68 11.54 -28.16
C ARG A 366 -22.28 10.26 -27.37
N LEU A 367 -21.45 9.39 -27.97
CA LEU A 367 -20.59 8.41 -27.28
C LEU A 367 -19.55 9.02 -26.30
N ARG A 368 -19.43 10.36 -26.21
CA ARG A 368 -18.43 11.12 -25.43
C ARG A 368 -16.99 10.97 -25.96
N VAL A 369 -16.82 10.80 -27.27
CA VAL A 369 -15.50 10.81 -27.91
C VAL A 369 -14.96 12.26 -27.97
N PRO A 370 -13.67 12.50 -27.67
CA PRO A 370 -13.04 13.80 -27.90
C PRO A 370 -12.82 14.03 -29.41
N ARG A 371 -13.89 14.38 -30.12
CA ARG A 371 -13.95 14.56 -31.59
C ARG A 371 -12.70 15.20 -32.19
N ASN A 372 -12.30 16.38 -31.71
CA ASN A 372 -11.18 17.13 -32.29
C ASN A 372 -9.83 16.39 -32.22
N LYS A 373 -9.66 15.39 -31.35
CA LYS A 373 -8.47 14.52 -31.30
C LYS A 373 -8.59 13.27 -32.17
N VAL A 374 -9.81 12.78 -32.39
CA VAL A 374 -10.08 11.49 -33.06
C VAL A 374 -10.35 11.66 -34.56
N LEU A 375 -11.14 12.67 -34.95
CA LEU A 375 -11.63 12.84 -36.33
C LEU A 375 -10.52 12.85 -37.41
N PRO A 376 -9.31 13.40 -37.18
CA PRO A 376 -8.21 13.31 -38.17
C PRO A 376 -7.70 11.88 -38.46
N PHE A 377 -8.09 10.88 -37.66
CA PHE A 377 -7.59 9.50 -37.73
C PHE A 377 -8.66 8.50 -38.20
N ILE A 378 -9.86 8.94 -38.59
CA ILE A 378 -10.98 8.03 -38.89
C ILE A 378 -11.87 8.49 -40.05
N VAL A 379 -12.58 7.53 -40.64
CA VAL A 379 -13.67 7.76 -41.61
C VAL A 379 -14.99 7.30 -40.99
N LEU A 380 -16.05 8.06 -41.23
CA LEU A 380 -17.45 7.72 -40.93
C LEU A 380 -18.31 8.12 -42.15
N PRO A 381 -19.52 7.56 -42.34
CA PRO A 381 -20.33 7.78 -43.55
C PRO A 381 -20.73 9.25 -43.78
N ASP A 382 -20.91 10.02 -42.70
CA ASP A 382 -21.18 11.45 -42.67
C ASP A 382 -19.93 12.29 -42.30
N HIS A 383 -18.79 11.66 -41.97
CA HIS A 383 -17.58 12.39 -41.59
C HIS A 383 -16.57 12.52 -42.73
N LYS A 384 -16.79 13.57 -43.50
CA LYS A 384 -15.73 14.54 -43.80
C LYS A 384 -16.23 15.89 -43.22
N PRO A 385 -15.39 16.73 -42.60
CA PRO A 385 -15.86 17.89 -41.81
C PRO A 385 -16.49 18.99 -42.71
N PRO A 386 -17.50 19.81 -42.28
CA PRO A 386 -18.31 19.88 -41.02
C PRO A 386 -19.87 20.04 -41.34
N ALA A 387 -20.89 20.51 -40.56
CA ALA A 387 -21.22 20.75 -39.12
C ALA A 387 -22.74 21.14 -38.90
N GLN A 388 -23.30 20.93 -37.67
CA GLN A 388 -24.35 21.75 -36.96
C GLN A 388 -25.83 21.75 -37.52
N LEU A 389 -26.95 22.13 -36.84
CA LEU A 389 -27.33 22.41 -35.41
C LEU A 389 -28.89 22.40 -35.14
N LEU A 390 -29.28 22.69 -33.87
CA LEU A 390 -30.54 23.28 -33.33
C LEU A 390 -31.80 22.42 -32.96
N ASP A 391 -32.81 23.08 -32.35
CA ASP A 391 -33.76 22.53 -31.32
C ASP A 391 -35.05 23.41 -31.15
N SER A 392 -36.16 22.95 -30.50
CA SER A 392 -37.47 23.69 -30.32
C SER A 392 -38.44 23.19 -29.19
N ASN A 393 -39.54 23.93 -28.83
CA ASN A 393 -40.25 23.81 -27.52
C ASN A 393 -41.73 24.38 -27.35
N ARG A 394 -42.50 23.98 -26.29
CA ARG A 394 -43.78 24.50 -25.66
C ARG A 394 -43.84 24.11 -24.14
N LEU A 395 -44.91 24.27 -23.30
CA LEU A 395 -44.87 24.34 -21.78
C LEU A 395 -45.88 23.52 -20.89
N LEU A 396 -45.53 23.19 -19.62
CA LEU A 396 -46.31 22.59 -18.46
C LEU A 396 -45.64 22.90 -17.07
N HIS A 397 -46.05 22.26 -15.94
CA HIS A 397 -45.68 22.58 -14.52
C HIS A 397 -45.36 21.36 -13.59
N LEU A 398 -44.64 21.56 -12.46
CA LEU A 398 -44.24 20.58 -11.41
C LEU A 398 -44.25 21.15 -9.98
N ASP A 399 -44.30 20.27 -8.96
CA ASP A 399 -44.47 20.63 -7.54
C ASP A 399 -43.20 21.13 -6.82
N ASN A 400 -42.00 20.67 -7.20
CA ASN A 400 -40.72 21.20 -6.71
C ASN A 400 -39.54 20.76 -7.60
N GLU A 401 -38.40 21.44 -7.48
CA GLU A 401 -37.17 21.24 -8.29
C GLU A 401 -36.62 19.80 -8.27
N THR A 402 -37.03 18.96 -7.31
CA THR A 402 -36.52 17.58 -7.16
C THR A 402 -37.56 16.49 -7.42
N ASP A 403 -38.76 16.84 -7.86
CA ASP A 403 -39.85 15.87 -7.95
C ASP A 403 -39.79 14.96 -9.18
N PHE A 404 -39.01 13.88 -9.03
CA PHE A 404 -39.03 12.76 -9.98
C PHE A 404 -40.38 12.04 -10.04
N THR A 405 -41.23 12.10 -9.01
CA THR A 405 -42.50 11.34 -8.98
C THR A 405 -43.58 12.04 -9.79
N GLY A 406 -43.86 13.32 -9.52
CA GLY A 406 -44.76 14.14 -10.33
C GLY A 406 -44.27 14.26 -11.76
N TRP A 407 -42.97 14.52 -11.98
CA TRP A 407 -42.41 14.49 -13.34
C TRP A 407 -42.67 13.15 -14.04
N ARG A 408 -42.38 12.00 -13.40
CA ARG A 408 -42.62 10.68 -14.00
C ARG A 408 -44.10 10.44 -14.28
N ASN A 409 -44.99 10.88 -13.40
CA ASN A 409 -46.42 10.66 -13.52
C ASN A 409 -47.00 11.50 -14.68
N ALA A 410 -46.70 12.81 -14.72
CA ALA A 410 -47.07 13.70 -15.81
C ALA A 410 -46.43 13.24 -17.14
N ALA A 411 -45.13 12.93 -17.16
CA ALA A 411 -44.43 12.44 -18.34
C ALA A 411 -44.99 11.12 -18.87
N ARG A 412 -45.56 10.25 -18.02
CA ARG A 412 -46.32 9.08 -18.47
C ARG A 412 -47.68 9.47 -19.05
N ALA A 413 -48.44 10.32 -18.36
CA ALA A 413 -49.77 10.76 -18.79
C ALA A 413 -49.74 11.40 -20.19
N LEU A 414 -48.87 12.40 -20.38
CA LEU A 414 -48.66 13.10 -21.65
C LEU A 414 -48.25 12.15 -22.77
N ALA A 415 -47.35 11.21 -22.49
CA ALA A 415 -46.87 10.27 -23.46
C ALA A 415 -47.97 9.29 -23.89
N SER A 416 -48.70 8.70 -22.94
CA SER A 416 -49.85 7.84 -23.24
C SER A 416 -50.94 8.58 -24.03
N ASN A 417 -51.21 9.85 -23.68
CA ASN A 417 -52.20 10.71 -24.34
C ASN A 417 -51.67 11.40 -25.63
N GLY A 418 -50.52 10.98 -26.16
CA GLY A 418 -50.05 11.39 -27.49
C GLY A 418 -49.47 12.80 -27.60
N ILE A 419 -49.22 13.50 -26.50
CA ILE A 419 -48.74 14.89 -26.50
C ILE A 419 -47.24 14.95 -26.82
N ALA A 420 -46.83 15.61 -27.90
CA ALA A 420 -45.43 15.59 -28.32
C ALA A 420 -44.51 16.39 -27.37
N PRO A 421 -43.19 16.13 -27.35
CA PRO A 421 -42.26 16.89 -26.52
C PRO A 421 -42.17 18.37 -26.89
N ASN A 422 -42.40 18.71 -28.15
CA ASN A 422 -42.45 20.09 -28.62
C ASN A 422 -43.79 20.77 -28.29
N ASP A 423 -44.69 20.08 -27.59
CA ASP A 423 -45.89 20.60 -26.92
C ASP A 423 -45.68 20.78 -25.39
N VAL A 424 -44.47 20.53 -24.85
CA VAL A 424 -44.22 20.32 -23.40
C VAL A 424 -42.87 20.88 -22.88
N THR A 425 -42.94 21.69 -21.80
CA THR A 425 -41.83 22.14 -20.91
C THR A 425 -42.33 22.01 -19.48
N TRP A 426 -41.54 22.44 -18.50
CA TRP A 426 -41.76 22.16 -17.10
C TRP A 426 -41.32 23.39 -16.30
N THR A 427 -42.28 24.09 -15.71
CA THR A 427 -42.08 25.09 -14.66
C THR A 427 -42.16 24.40 -13.30
N VAL A 428 -41.80 25.12 -12.23
CA VAL A 428 -41.76 24.61 -10.86
C VAL A 428 -42.44 25.59 -9.92
N ALA A 429 -43.23 25.07 -8.96
CA ALA A 429 -43.89 25.88 -7.94
C ALA A 429 -42.89 26.78 -7.18
N GLY A 430 -43.12 28.09 -7.17
CA GLY A 430 -42.32 29.07 -6.43
C GLY A 430 -41.22 29.78 -7.22
N GLY A 431 -41.05 29.51 -8.51
CA GLY A 431 -40.29 30.38 -9.41
C GLY A 431 -41.06 31.67 -9.77
N ASP A 432 -40.38 32.68 -10.32
CA ASP A 432 -41.00 33.95 -10.74
C ASP A 432 -42.21 33.70 -11.67
N ALA A 433 -43.38 34.16 -11.23
CA ALA A 433 -44.63 33.94 -11.93
C ALA A 433 -44.71 34.83 -13.18
N GLY A 434 -44.47 34.23 -14.35
CA GLY A 434 -44.84 34.85 -15.63
C GLY A 434 -46.35 35.15 -15.68
N LEU A 435 -46.75 36.10 -16.54
CA LEU A 435 -48.05 36.77 -16.54
C LEU A 435 -49.30 35.89 -16.83
N PHE A 436 -49.16 34.57 -16.83
CA PHE A 436 -50.22 33.61 -17.16
C PHE A 436 -50.37 32.58 -16.04
N THR A 437 -51.55 32.54 -15.43
CA THR A 437 -51.92 31.51 -14.46
C THR A 437 -51.95 30.13 -15.13
N PRO A 438 -51.30 29.10 -14.55
CA PRO A 438 -51.35 27.76 -15.11
C PRO A 438 -52.75 27.16 -14.93
N SER A 439 -53.38 26.71 -16.02
CA SER A 439 -54.54 25.82 -15.93
C SER A 439 -54.16 24.53 -15.23
N ALA A 440 -55.11 23.95 -14.48
CA ALA A 440 -54.94 22.64 -13.87
C ALA A 440 -54.59 21.58 -14.94
N ILE A 441 -53.76 20.61 -14.55
CA ILE A 441 -53.43 19.47 -15.40
C ILE A 441 -54.74 18.75 -15.78
N PRO A 442 -55.02 18.51 -17.08
CA PRO A 442 -56.18 17.73 -17.48
C PRO A 442 -56.20 16.36 -16.78
N ALA A 443 -57.39 15.86 -16.47
CA ALA A 443 -57.58 14.50 -15.96
C ALA A 443 -57.27 13.48 -17.07
N PHE A 444 -55.98 13.23 -17.28
CA PHE A 444 -55.48 12.31 -18.31
C PHE A 444 -55.76 10.86 -17.94
N ASP A 445 -56.27 10.08 -18.89
CA ASP A 445 -56.41 8.64 -18.70
C ASP A 445 -55.06 7.97 -18.46
N THR A 446 -55.02 7.08 -17.46
CA THR A 446 -53.78 6.42 -16.99
C THR A 446 -53.72 4.92 -17.30
N GLU A 447 -54.79 4.36 -17.89
CA GLU A 447 -54.90 2.92 -18.17
C GLU A 447 -53.86 2.42 -19.19
N GLN A 448 -53.48 3.26 -20.17
CA GLN A 448 -52.46 2.89 -21.15
C GLN A 448 -51.05 2.93 -20.53
N SER A 449 -50.46 1.75 -20.34
CA SER A 449 -49.08 1.58 -19.87
C SER A 449 -48.09 1.27 -21.00
N PHE A 450 -46.87 1.77 -20.87
CA PHE A 450 -45.76 1.45 -21.78
C PHE A 450 -44.47 1.21 -21.00
N ASN A 451 -43.61 0.34 -21.54
CA ASN A 451 -42.35 -0.05 -20.91
C ASN A 451 -41.16 0.77 -21.45
N VAL A 452 -40.22 1.13 -20.58
CA VAL A 452 -38.97 1.82 -20.94
C VAL A 452 -37.77 1.18 -20.23
N PRO A 453 -36.54 1.24 -20.80
CA PRO A 453 -35.38 0.59 -20.20
C PRO A 453 -35.07 1.13 -18.79
N ALA A 454 -34.75 0.24 -17.85
CA ALA A 454 -34.36 0.62 -16.48
C ALA A 454 -33.17 1.61 -16.45
N ALA A 455 -32.27 1.55 -17.45
CA ALA A 455 -31.17 2.49 -17.62
C ALA A 455 -31.63 3.95 -17.84
N PHE A 456 -32.77 4.17 -18.50
CA PHE A 456 -33.38 5.50 -18.62
C PHE A 456 -33.86 6.00 -17.26
N VAL A 457 -34.59 5.15 -16.51
CA VAL A 457 -35.14 5.50 -15.19
C VAL A 457 -34.04 5.91 -14.21
N GLN A 458 -32.91 5.21 -14.19
CA GLN A 458 -31.77 5.58 -13.35
C GLN A 458 -31.09 6.87 -13.81
N LEU A 459 -30.93 7.07 -15.13
CA LEU A 459 -30.37 8.30 -15.68
C LEU A 459 -31.25 9.53 -15.34
N ALA A 460 -32.57 9.39 -15.47
CA ALA A 460 -33.55 10.43 -15.17
C ALA A 460 -33.55 10.85 -13.69
N LYS A 461 -33.49 9.87 -12.77
CA LYS A 461 -33.35 10.13 -11.33
C LYS A 461 -32.12 10.97 -10.98
N THR A 462 -31.00 10.77 -11.66
CA THR A 462 -29.80 11.62 -11.46
C THR A 462 -29.94 12.97 -12.16
N ALA A 463 -30.47 13.01 -13.39
CA ALA A 463 -30.53 14.23 -14.20
C ALA A 463 -31.48 15.31 -13.63
N ILE A 464 -32.57 14.92 -12.97
CA ILE A 464 -33.51 15.87 -12.31
C ILE A 464 -32.86 16.70 -11.20
N LEU A 465 -31.75 16.24 -10.61
CA LEU A 465 -31.08 16.97 -9.52
C LEU A 465 -30.18 18.12 -10.00
N ASN A 466 -29.94 18.26 -11.31
CA ASN A 466 -29.20 19.38 -11.91
C ASN A 466 -30.05 20.67 -11.79
N ARG A 467 -29.46 21.86 -11.70
CA ARG A 467 -30.22 23.13 -11.67
C ARG A 467 -30.59 23.68 -13.06
N ASN A 468 -30.20 23.02 -14.16
CA ASN A 468 -30.58 23.43 -15.51
C ASN A 468 -32.13 23.35 -15.69
N PRO A 469 -32.81 24.42 -16.14
CA PRO A 469 -34.27 24.44 -16.26
C PRO A 469 -34.80 23.47 -17.33
N GLU A 470 -34.08 23.26 -18.43
CA GLU A 470 -34.52 22.39 -19.54
C GLU A 470 -34.50 20.89 -19.19
N ARG A 471 -33.94 20.50 -18.04
CA ARG A 471 -33.67 19.09 -17.68
C ARG A 471 -34.90 18.19 -17.79
N PHE A 472 -36.06 18.68 -17.36
CA PHE A 472 -37.31 17.93 -17.42
C PHE A 472 -37.84 17.78 -18.86
N ALA A 473 -37.65 18.80 -19.71
CA ALA A 473 -38.04 18.78 -21.12
C ALA A 473 -37.18 17.80 -21.92
N LEU A 474 -35.86 17.85 -21.71
CA LEU A 474 -34.91 16.90 -22.30
C LEU A 474 -35.19 15.45 -21.88
N LEU A 475 -35.56 15.24 -20.61
CA LEU A 475 -35.98 13.92 -20.11
C LEU A 475 -37.32 13.46 -20.70
N TYR A 476 -38.30 14.36 -20.87
CA TYR A 476 -39.58 14.02 -21.50
C TYR A 476 -39.39 13.66 -22.98
N ARG A 477 -38.60 14.45 -23.71
CA ARG A 477 -38.27 14.17 -25.12
C ARG A 477 -37.60 12.82 -25.31
N LEU A 478 -36.70 12.45 -24.40
CA LEU A 478 -36.08 11.13 -24.40
C LEU A 478 -37.06 10.00 -24.03
N LEU A 479 -37.95 10.20 -23.04
CA LEU A 479 -39.01 9.25 -22.68
C LEU A 479 -39.94 8.97 -23.86
N TRP A 480 -40.40 10.04 -24.53
CA TRP A 480 -41.29 9.97 -25.69
C TRP A 480 -40.68 9.12 -26.82
N ARG A 481 -39.43 9.42 -27.19
CA ARG A 481 -38.71 8.71 -28.26
C ARG A 481 -38.41 7.24 -27.92
N LEU A 482 -38.30 6.89 -26.64
CA LEU A 482 -38.10 5.51 -26.19
C LEU A 482 -39.30 4.59 -26.43
N ARG A 483 -40.52 5.10 -26.61
CA ARG A 483 -41.72 4.30 -26.93
C ARG A 483 -41.60 3.60 -28.27
N THR A 484 -41.17 4.34 -29.30
CA THR A 484 -40.97 3.81 -30.66
C THR A 484 -39.58 3.23 -30.88
N HIS A 485 -38.59 3.65 -30.07
CA HIS A 485 -37.21 3.18 -30.17
C HIS A 485 -36.69 2.63 -28.81
N PRO A 486 -37.13 1.44 -28.35
CA PRO A 486 -36.75 0.89 -27.04
C PRO A 486 -35.23 0.71 -26.83
N ARG A 487 -34.46 0.62 -27.93
CA ARG A 487 -32.98 0.49 -27.91
C ARG A 487 -32.25 1.84 -27.89
N LEU A 488 -32.93 2.99 -27.88
CA LEU A 488 -32.33 4.34 -27.94
C LEU A 488 -31.34 4.62 -26.79
N MET A 489 -31.51 4.01 -25.61
CA MET A 489 -30.50 4.09 -24.54
C MET A 489 -29.13 3.46 -24.89
N GLY A 490 -29.11 2.49 -25.81
CA GLY A 490 -27.89 1.89 -26.37
C GLY A 490 -27.22 2.79 -27.42
N ALA A 491 -28.02 3.61 -28.11
CA ALA A 491 -27.55 4.78 -28.84
C ALA A 491 -27.13 5.88 -27.84
N ALA A 492 -26.04 5.61 -27.09
CA ALA A 492 -25.27 6.66 -26.41
C ALA A 492 -24.94 7.80 -27.39
N THR A 493 -24.80 7.42 -28.65
CA THR A 493 -24.80 8.15 -29.91
C THR A 493 -26.03 9.02 -30.20
N ASP A 494 -26.98 9.28 -29.29
CA ASP A 494 -28.12 10.19 -29.52
C ASP A 494 -27.99 11.55 -28.80
N ALA A 495 -28.56 12.61 -29.39
CA ALA A 495 -28.36 13.99 -28.94
C ALA A 495 -29.00 14.26 -27.58
N ASP A 496 -30.25 13.81 -27.37
CA ASP A 496 -30.95 13.95 -26.09
C ASP A 496 -30.30 13.04 -25.05
N VAL A 497 -29.99 11.79 -25.44
CA VAL A 497 -29.23 10.85 -24.61
C VAL A 497 -27.94 11.49 -24.11
N ALA A 498 -27.18 12.20 -24.95
CA ALA A 498 -25.94 12.86 -24.57
C ALA A 498 -26.13 14.14 -23.73
N ARG A 499 -27.13 14.99 -24.04
CA ARG A 499 -27.46 16.18 -23.22
C ARG A 499 -27.81 15.77 -21.79
N VAL A 500 -28.78 14.85 -21.63
CA VAL A 500 -29.18 14.29 -20.34
C VAL A 500 -28.00 13.59 -19.65
N GLN A 501 -27.16 12.88 -20.40
CA GLN A 501 -25.93 12.27 -19.89
C GLN A 501 -24.86 13.27 -19.40
N SER A 502 -24.87 14.52 -19.85
CA SER A 502 -24.02 15.59 -19.31
C SER A 502 -24.61 16.14 -18.02
N LEU A 503 -25.91 16.47 -17.99
CA LEU A 503 -26.59 16.94 -16.78
C LEU A 503 -26.39 15.95 -15.61
N ALA A 504 -26.58 14.66 -15.87
CA ALA A 504 -26.30 13.60 -14.91
C ALA A 504 -24.80 13.34 -14.63
N LYS A 505 -23.87 13.85 -15.45
CA LYS A 505 -22.41 13.83 -15.18
C LYS A 505 -22.02 15.00 -14.27
N GLU A 506 -22.63 16.16 -14.44
CA GLU A 506 -22.44 17.34 -13.59
C GLU A 506 -22.95 17.07 -12.16
N VAL A 507 -24.16 16.52 -12.01
CA VAL A 507 -24.70 16.05 -10.71
C VAL A 507 -23.75 15.09 -10.00
N ARG A 508 -23.25 14.06 -10.70
CA ARG A 508 -22.25 13.12 -10.13
C ARG A 508 -20.88 13.75 -9.86
N ARG A 509 -20.54 14.87 -10.51
CA ARG A 509 -19.30 15.61 -10.24
C ARG A 509 -19.45 16.41 -8.95
N ASP A 510 -20.57 17.09 -8.77
CA ASP A 510 -20.90 17.83 -7.55
C ASP A 510 -21.03 16.88 -6.35
N GLU A 511 -21.77 15.78 -6.50
CA GLU A 511 -21.85 14.66 -5.54
C GLU A 511 -20.44 14.20 -5.09
N HIS A 512 -19.55 13.92 -6.06
CA HIS A 512 -18.18 13.51 -5.76
C HIS A 512 -17.34 14.62 -5.09
N LYS A 513 -17.60 15.90 -5.37
CA LYS A 513 -16.92 17.01 -4.66
C LYS A 513 -17.50 17.26 -3.26
N MET A 514 -18.78 16.98 -3.02
CA MET A 514 -19.35 16.92 -1.67
C MET A 514 -18.69 15.81 -0.86
N HIS A 515 -18.60 14.59 -1.40
CA HIS A 515 -17.90 13.47 -0.75
C HIS A 515 -16.42 13.78 -0.43
N ALA A 516 -15.75 14.56 -1.29
CA ALA A 516 -14.34 14.92 -1.15
C ALA A 516 -14.07 16.12 -0.21
N PHE A 517 -14.94 17.12 -0.16
CA PHE A 517 -14.66 18.42 0.47
C PHE A 517 -15.54 18.76 1.68
N VAL A 518 -16.56 17.95 2.00
CA VAL A 518 -17.19 18.01 3.34
C VAL A 518 -16.10 17.74 4.39
N ARG A 519 -15.94 18.68 5.34
CA ARG A 519 -15.06 18.58 6.50
C ARG A 519 -15.92 18.64 7.75
N PHE A 520 -15.88 17.58 8.55
CA PHE A 520 -16.56 17.56 9.84
C PHE A 520 -15.68 18.20 10.92
N ARG A 521 -16.32 18.91 11.84
CA ARG A 521 -15.74 19.49 13.05
C ARG A 521 -16.47 19.02 14.28
N GLU A 522 -15.72 18.84 15.35
CA GLU A 522 -16.19 18.41 16.66
C GLU A 522 -17.00 19.49 17.37
N PHE A 523 -18.22 19.15 17.84
CA PHE A 523 -19.13 20.09 18.49
C PHE A 523 -19.90 19.41 19.64
N GLY A 524 -20.23 20.19 20.68
CA GLY A 524 -20.90 19.71 21.90
C GLY A 524 -19.94 19.30 23.02
N ARG A 525 -20.48 18.71 24.10
CA ARG A 525 -19.75 18.15 25.25
C ARG A 525 -20.51 16.96 25.82
N GLY A 526 -19.80 16.02 26.44
CA GLY A 526 -20.41 14.84 27.06
C GLY A 526 -21.12 13.95 26.03
N ASN A 527 -22.35 13.53 26.34
CA ASN A 527 -23.11 12.62 25.47
C ASN A 527 -23.77 13.32 24.26
N ASP A 528 -23.87 14.66 24.24
CA ASP A 528 -24.51 15.42 23.16
C ASP A 528 -23.51 15.81 22.03
N PHE A 529 -22.52 14.95 21.84
CA PHE A 529 -21.37 15.13 20.96
C PHE A 529 -21.74 14.85 19.49
N ARG A 530 -21.45 15.79 18.58
CA ARG A 530 -21.85 15.69 17.16
C ARG A 530 -20.76 16.26 16.24
N PHE A 531 -20.69 15.72 15.04
CA PHE A 531 -19.81 16.20 13.97
C PHE A 531 -20.55 17.07 12.97
N VAL A 532 -20.22 18.36 12.89
CA VAL A 532 -20.93 19.33 12.04
C VAL A 532 -20.05 19.79 10.88
N ALA A 533 -20.63 19.92 9.68
CA ALA A 533 -19.96 20.37 8.46
C ALA A 533 -20.83 21.39 7.70
N TRP A 534 -20.18 22.26 6.93
CA TRP A 534 -20.82 23.19 5.97
C TRP A 534 -20.43 22.84 4.53
N PHE A 535 -21.38 22.85 3.60
CA PHE A 535 -21.11 22.64 2.17
C PHE A 535 -22.07 23.45 1.28
N GLU A 536 -21.58 23.88 0.12
CA GLU A 536 -22.29 24.73 -0.85
C GLU A 536 -22.38 23.98 -2.20
N PRO A 537 -23.50 23.28 -2.48
CA PRO A 537 -23.65 22.42 -3.66
C PRO A 537 -24.15 23.18 -4.90
N ASP A 538 -23.59 22.85 -6.07
CA ASP A 538 -24.07 23.36 -7.37
C ASP A 538 -25.48 22.83 -7.70
N HIS A 539 -25.82 21.65 -7.20
CA HIS A 539 -26.98 20.87 -7.59
C HIS A 539 -27.73 20.30 -6.36
N HIS A 540 -28.92 19.71 -6.56
CA HIS A 540 -29.77 19.22 -5.46
C HIS A 540 -29.30 17.85 -4.91
N ILE A 541 -28.00 17.72 -4.62
CA ILE A 541 -27.31 16.47 -4.33
C ILE A 541 -27.41 15.98 -2.89
N VAL A 542 -27.86 16.79 -1.92
CA VAL A 542 -27.76 16.45 -0.49
C VAL A 542 -28.43 15.11 -0.14
N LYS A 543 -29.60 14.82 -0.72
CA LYS A 543 -30.30 13.52 -0.56
C LYS A 543 -29.62 12.36 -1.32
N LEU A 544 -28.89 12.65 -2.39
CA LEU A 544 -28.14 11.65 -3.17
C LEU A 544 -26.84 11.26 -2.47
N ALA A 545 -26.16 12.24 -1.85
CA ALA A 545 -24.87 12.09 -1.20
C ALA A 545 -24.95 11.54 0.23
N ALA A 546 -26.04 11.81 0.98
CA ALA A 546 -26.18 11.37 2.38
C ALA A 546 -25.87 9.85 2.60
N PRO A 547 -26.34 8.91 1.75
CA PRO A 547 -26.00 7.49 1.88
C PRO A 547 -24.50 7.14 1.82
N PHE A 548 -23.64 7.99 1.25
CA PHE A 548 -22.18 7.81 1.34
C PHE A 548 -21.69 8.10 2.77
N PHE A 549 -22.13 9.21 3.36
CA PHE A 549 -21.79 9.58 4.72
C PHE A 549 -22.37 8.60 5.75
N GLU A 550 -23.61 8.12 5.55
CA GLU A 550 -24.22 7.03 6.35
C GLU A 550 -23.35 5.77 6.37
N ARG A 551 -22.89 5.30 5.20
CA ARG A 551 -22.01 4.11 5.10
C ARG A 551 -20.67 4.29 5.80
N ARG A 552 -20.15 5.52 5.79
CA ARG A 552 -18.78 5.86 6.16
C ARG A 552 -18.62 6.28 7.63
N PHE A 553 -19.64 6.91 8.18
CA PHE A 553 -19.63 7.57 9.49
C PHE A 553 -20.77 7.06 10.37
N ALA A 554 -21.07 5.76 10.28
CA ALA A 554 -22.11 5.10 11.06
C ALA A 554 -21.84 5.13 12.59
N ASP A 555 -20.58 5.29 13.01
CA ASP A 555 -20.15 5.30 14.41
C ASP A 555 -20.34 6.65 15.13
N MET A 556 -20.80 7.69 14.43
CA MET A 556 -20.85 9.05 14.96
C MET A 556 -22.10 9.80 14.51
N ALA A 557 -22.74 10.55 15.41
CA ALA A 557 -23.81 11.48 15.04
C ALA A 557 -23.22 12.65 14.24
N TRP A 558 -23.80 12.97 13.08
CA TRP A 558 -23.27 14.01 12.20
C TRP A 558 -24.35 14.89 11.57
N SER A 559 -23.95 16.07 11.09
CA SER A 559 -24.84 17.02 10.40
C SER A 559 -24.08 17.74 9.29
N ILE A 560 -24.62 17.71 8.07
CA ILE A 560 -24.11 18.47 6.93
C ILE A 560 -25.12 19.57 6.63
N LEU A 561 -24.70 20.81 6.87
CA LEU A 561 -25.48 22.02 6.67
C LEU A 561 -25.20 22.59 5.27
N THR A 562 -26.26 23.01 4.57
CA THR A 562 -26.16 23.66 3.24
C THR A 562 -27.24 24.75 3.09
N PRO A 563 -27.10 25.67 2.11
CA PRO A 563 -28.07 26.75 1.89
C PRO A 563 -29.50 26.30 1.52
N ASP A 564 -29.67 25.16 0.83
CA ASP A 564 -31.00 24.72 0.35
C ASP A 564 -31.67 23.69 1.29
N ARG A 565 -30.87 22.77 1.86
CA ARG A 565 -31.34 21.61 2.62
C ARG A 565 -30.22 20.98 3.42
N CYS A 566 -30.42 20.75 4.71
CA CYS A 566 -29.44 20.05 5.55
C CYS A 566 -29.77 18.56 5.70
N ALA A 567 -28.78 17.77 6.12
CA ALA A 567 -28.91 16.34 6.42
C ALA A 567 -28.28 16.03 7.78
N HIS A 568 -29.02 15.33 8.64
CA HIS A 568 -28.63 15.00 10.01
C HIS A 568 -28.73 13.49 10.23
N TRP A 569 -27.69 12.86 10.77
CA TRP A 569 -27.64 11.43 11.08
C TRP A 569 -27.50 11.23 12.59
N ASP A 570 -28.41 10.42 13.14
CA ASP A 570 -28.50 10.14 14.58
C ASP A 570 -27.85 8.81 15.01
N GLY A 571 -27.18 8.11 14.08
CA GLY A 571 -26.68 6.74 14.28
C GLY A 571 -27.60 5.65 13.71
N CYS A 572 -28.85 5.98 13.33
CA CYS A 572 -29.83 5.02 12.81
C CYS A 572 -30.55 5.48 11.54
N LYS A 573 -30.82 6.78 11.38
CA LYS A 573 -31.57 7.35 10.24
C LYS A 573 -31.05 8.73 9.85
N THR A 574 -31.23 9.10 8.59
CA THR A 574 -30.98 10.45 8.09
C THR A 574 -32.28 11.26 8.08
N ILE A 575 -32.29 12.39 8.79
CA ILE A 575 -33.35 13.40 8.79
C ILE A 575 -32.92 14.54 7.86
N PHE A 576 -33.82 15.01 7.01
CA PHE A 576 -33.59 16.16 6.11
C PHE A 576 -34.46 17.35 6.53
N THR A 577 -33.84 18.50 6.68
CA THR A 577 -34.45 19.77 7.11
C THR A 577 -34.35 20.82 5.98
N PRO A 578 -34.87 22.04 6.16
CA PRO A 578 -34.56 23.18 5.29
C PRO A 578 -33.07 23.55 5.26
N GLY A 579 -32.72 24.60 4.53
CA GLY A 579 -31.38 25.18 4.56
C GLY A 579 -31.02 25.81 5.91
N ALA A 580 -29.73 26.01 6.14
CA ALA A 580 -29.17 26.69 7.31
C ALA A 580 -28.15 27.77 6.88
N LEU A 581 -27.69 28.57 7.82
CA LEU A 581 -26.67 29.60 7.59
C LEU A 581 -25.27 29.06 7.93
N LYS A 582 -24.22 29.65 7.34
CA LYS A 582 -22.83 29.25 7.62
C LYS A 582 -22.40 29.53 9.08
N SER A 583 -23.08 30.46 9.76
CA SER A 583 -22.95 30.72 11.20
C SER A 583 -23.28 29.52 12.08
N ASP A 584 -24.10 28.60 11.57
CA ASP A 584 -24.71 27.51 12.35
C ASP A 584 -23.78 26.29 12.38
N ALA A 585 -22.67 26.34 11.63
CA ALA A 585 -21.57 25.39 11.70
C ALA A 585 -20.40 25.96 12.54
N PRO A 586 -19.71 25.15 13.36
CA PRO A 586 -18.54 25.58 14.11
C PRO A 586 -17.41 26.05 13.18
N SER A 587 -16.70 27.08 13.62
CA SER A 587 -15.67 27.79 12.84
C SER A 587 -14.30 27.11 12.82
N SER A 588 -13.98 26.28 13.82
CA SER A 588 -12.66 25.64 14.00
C SER A 588 -12.76 24.32 14.75
N ASP A 589 -11.76 23.45 14.59
CA ASP A 589 -11.59 22.20 15.31
C ASP A 589 -10.10 22.04 15.68
N PRO A 590 -9.71 21.66 16.92
CA PRO A 590 -8.31 21.60 17.33
C PRO A 590 -7.42 20.66 16.49
N LEU A 591 -8.01 19.67 15.82
CA LEU A 591 -7.28 18.75 14.95
C LEU A 591 -6.94 19.39 13.59
N GLU A 592 -7.52 20.54 13.24
CA GLU A 592 -7.17 21.26 12.02
C GLU A 592 -5.70 21.67 11.98
N ASP A 593 -5.06 22.00 13.11
CA ASP A 593 -3.63 22.37 13.13
C ASP A 593 -2.71 21.16 12.96
N ILE A 594 -3.10 20.00 13.48
CA ILE A 594 -2.43 18.72 13.24
C ILE A 594 -2.58 18.33 11.76
N TRP A 595 -3.74 18.56 11.17
CA TRP A 595 -3.98 18.38 9.74
C TRP A 595 -3.21 19.38 8.86
N ARG A 596 -3.20 20.68 9.20
CA ARG A 596 -2.37 21.71 8.56
C ARG A 596 -0.89 21.35 8.59
N THR A 597 -0.42 20.82 9.73
CA THR A 597 0.95 20.31 9.89
C THR A 597 1.23 19.15 8.92
N TYR A 598 0.35 18.15 8.83
CA TYR A 598 0.49 17.05 7.86
C TYR A 598 0.48 17.57 6.41
N TYR A 599 -0.48 18.41 6.04
CA TYR A 599 -0.63 18.93 4.68
C TYR A 599 0.60 19.74 4.23
N ALA A 600 1.15 20.58 5.11
CA ALA A 600 2.34 21.38 4.82
C ALA A 600 3.61 20.53 4.58
N ASN A 601 3.73 19.37 5.23
CA ASN A 601 4.94 18.53 5.15
C ASN A 601 4.82 17.41 4.11
N ILE A 602 3.62 16.90 3.82
CA ILE A 602 3.39 15.95 2.72
C ILE A 602 3.49 16.62 1.33
N PHE A 603 3.53 17.95 1.30
CA PHE A 603 3.79 18.80 0.13
C PHE A 603 5.22 18.57 -0.41
N ASN A 604 5.34 18.07 -1.64
CA ASN A 604 6.64 17.92 -2.32
C ASN A 604 6.90 19.12 -3.26
N PRO A 605 7.84 20.04 -2.92
CA PRO A 605 8.04 21.27 -3.69
C PRO A 605 8.59 21.02 -5.10
N ALA A 606 9.42 20.00 -5.28
CA ALA A 606 9.96 19.58 -6.58
C ALA A 606 8.87 18.99 -7.51
N ARG A 607 7.62 18.90 -7.06
CA ARG A 607 6.47 18.36 -7.80
C ARG A 607 5.29 19.35 -7.81
N LEU A 608 5.55 20.57 -8.26
CA LEU A 608 4.54 21.63 -8.39
C LEU A 608 3.95 21.70 -9.80
N LYS A 609 2.63 21.46 -9.96
CA LYS A 609 1.87 21.63 -11.22
C LYS A 609 0.52 22.35 -10.97
N ILE A 610 0.58 23.61 -10.54
CA ILE A 610 -0.56 24.46 -10.11
C ILE A 610 -1.84 24.27 -10.93
N LYS A 611 -1.75 24.27 -12.27
CA LYS A 611 -2.92 24.11 -13.17
C LYS A 611 -3.68 22.78 -12.97
N ALA A 612 -2.98 21.69 -12.65
CA ALA A 612 -3.60 20.39 -12.39
C ALA A 612 -4.30 20.38 -11.02
N MET A 613 -3.65 20.91 -9.98
CA MET A 613 -4.23 21.09 -8.65
C MET A 613 -5.51 21.95 -8.70
N GLN A 614 -5.51 23.05 -9.45
CA GLN A 614 -6.68 23.93 -9.60
C GLN A 614 -7.84 23.32 -10.39
N ALA A 615 -7.56 22.44 -11.36
CA ALA A 615 -8.60 21.71 -12.10
C ALA A 615 -9.34 20.69 -11.22
N GLU A 616 -8.62 20.09 -10.28
CA GLU A 616 -9.16 19.11 -9.33
C GLU A 616 -9.76 19.73 -8.06
N MET A 617 -9.19 20.83 -7.57
CA MET A 617 -9.64 21.55 -6.36
C MET A 617 -9.97 23.02 -6.69
N PRO A 618 -11.16 23.30 -7.27
CA PRO A 618 -11.56 24.66 -7.64
C PRO A 618 -11.61 25.63 -6.46
N LYS A 619 -11.16 26.88 -6.69
CA LYS A 619 -11.02 27.92 -5.65
C LYS A 619 -12.28 28.19 -4.81
N LYS A 620 -13.49 27.93 -5.32
CA LYS A 620 -14.74 28.16 -4.56
C LYS A 620 -14.81 27.36 -3.26
N TYR A 621 -14.35 26.09 -3.28
CA TYR A 621 -14.40 25.21 -2.11
C TYR A 621 -13.33 25.55 -1.05
N TRP A 622 -12.28 26.30 -1.42
CA TRP A 622 -11.14 26.61 -0.54
C TRP A 622 -11.58 27.32 0.77
N ARG A 623 -12.68 28.08 0.73
CA ARG A 623 -13.29 28.77 1.89
C ARG A 623 -13.81 27.85 3.01
N ASN A 624 -13.85 26.54 2.76
CA ASN A 624 -14.34 25.52 3.69
C ASN A 624 -13.25 24.49 4.05
N LEU A 625 -12.03 24.62 3.50
CA LEU A 625 -10.92 23.66 3.65
C LEU A 625 -9.81 24.22 4.56
N PRO A 626 -9.46 23.56 5.68
CA PRO A 626 -8.45 24.06 6.62
C PRO A 626 -7.01 24.11 6.05
N GLU A 627 -6.73 23.33 5.01
CA GLU A 627 -5.47 23.35 4.27
C GLU A 627 -5.31 24.58 3.35
N ALA A 628 -6.41 25.24 2.96
CA ALA A 628 -6.38 26.24 1.89
C ALA A 628 -5.50 27.48 2.15
N PRO A 629 -5.45 28.07 3.37
CA PRO A 629 -4.59 29.24 3.63
C PRO A 629 -3.08 28.96 3.44
N LEU A 630 -2.66 27.69 3.51
CA LEU A 630 -1.27 27.29 3.32
C LEU A 630 -0.87 27.30 1.84
N ILE A 631 -1.81 27.09 0.91
CA ILE A 631 -1.53 26.74 -0.49
C ILE A 631 -0.65 27.79 -1.18
N ASP A 632 -1.04 29.06 -1.16
CA ASP A 632 -0.32 30.11 -1.88
C ASP A 632 1.08 30.36 -1.25
N THR A 633 1.21 30.22 0.08
CA THR A 633 2.51 30.29 0.79
C THR A 633 3.44 29.14 0.44
N LEU A 634 2.92 27.91 0.39
CA LEU A 634 3.69 26.72 0.03
C LEU A 634 4.10 26.76 -1.45
N ILE A 635 3.21 27.24 -2.34
CA ILE A 635 3.51 27.48 -3.77
C ILE A 635 4.65 28.48 -3.93
N ALA A 636 4.65 29.59 -3.19
CA ALA A 636 5.72 30.59 -3.23
C ALA A 636 7.05 30.01 -2.74
N LYS A 637 7.05 29.32 -1.60
CA LYS A 637 8.26 28.68 -1.02
C LYS A 637 8.82 27.55 -1.89
N ALA A 638 7.98 26.83 -2.64
CA ALA A 638 8.37 25.65 -3.41
C ALA A 638 9.53 25.90 -4.39
N ARG A 639 9.53 27.04 -5.08
CA ARG A 639 10.59 27.40 -6.04
C ARG A 639 11.94 27.59 -5.33
N LEU A 640 11.96 28.36 -4.24
CA LEU A 640 13.15 28.62 -3.44
C LEU A 640 13.70 27.34 -2.82
N MET A 641 12.83 26.48 -2.27
CA MET A 641 13.24 25.19 -1.71
C MET A 641 13.80 24.23 -2.76
N THR A 642 13.21 24.20 -3.96
CA THR A 642 13.71 23.33 -5.05
C THR A 642 15.05 23.83 -5.58
N GLN A 643 15.24 25.15 -5.70
CA GLN A 643 16.51 25.74 -6.11
C GLN A 643 17.60 25.44 -5.07
N ALA A 644 17.33 25.67 -3.78
CA ALA A 644 18.27 25.36 -2.69
C ALA A 644 18.64 23.85 -2.59
N MET A 645 17.78 22.94 -3.05
CA MET A 645 18.07 21.49 -3.15
C MET A 645 18.90 21.11 -4.39
N ILE A 646 19.05 22.02 -5.36
CA ILE A 646 19.91 21.87 -6.55
C ILE A 646 21.26 22.55 -6.29
N ASP A 647 21.24 23.72 -5.64
CA ASP A 647 22.43 24.50 -5.28
C ASP A 647 23.23 23.88 -4.13
N SER A 648 22.61 23.04 -3.30
CA SER A 648 23.31 22.29 -2.25
C SER A 648 24.25 21.26 -2.86
N GLU A 649 25.56 21.45 -2.69
CA GLU A 649 26.58 20.55 -3.23
C GLU A 649 26.32 19.07 -2.89
N ALA A 650 26.54 18.19 -3.87
CA ALA A 650 26.48 16.75 -3.63
C ALA A 650 27.60 16.32 -2.66
N SER A 651 27.22 16.16 -1.41
CA SER A 651 28.09 15.66 -0.34
C SER A 651 28.65 14.27 -0.67
N VAL A 652 29.85 13.97 -0.18
CA VAL A 652 30.23 12.56 0.00
C VAL A 652 29.31 11.99 1.08
N PRO A 653 28.59 10.88 0.85
CA PRO A 653 27.73 10.29 1.87
C PRO A 653 28.52 10.06 3.16
N ARG A 654 28.07 10.67 4.26
CA ARG A 654 28.70 10.50 5.58
C ARG A 654 28.81 9.01 5.87
N ALA A 655 29.98 8.52 6.26
CA ALA A 655 30.15 7.11 6.61
C ALA A 655 29.05 6.70 7.61
N SER A 656 28.26 5.68 7.25
CA SER A 656 26.88 5.56 7.75
C SER A 656 26.78 5.66 9.27
N GLN A 657 25.97 6.61 9.75
CA GLN A 657 25.61 6.75 11.18
C GLN A 657 24.58 5.70 11.62
N GLN A 658 24.69 4.49 11.07
CA GLN A 658 24.50 3.33 11.92
C GLN A 658 25.39 3.53 13.16
N ARG A 659 24.90 3.14 14.34
CA ARG A 659 25.79 2.30 15.15
C ARG A 659 26.04 1.07 14.30
N ARG A 660 27.13 1.11 13.52
CA ARG A 660 27.94 -0.09 13.39
C ARG A 660 28.17 -0.50 14.84
N ASP A 661 27.69 -1.68 15.24
CA ASP A 661 28.49 -2.44 16.20
C ASP A 661 29.88 -2.43 15.55
N GLU A 662 30.83 -1.70 16.16
CA GLU A 662 32.07 -1.25 15.50
C GLU A 662 32.61 -2.43 14.69
N PRO A 663 32.91 -2.26 13.38
CA PRO A 663 33.17 -3.39 12.49
C PRO A 663 34.22 -4.28 13.12
N MET A 664 33.77 -5.41 13.69
CA MET A 664 34.32 -5.94 14.94
C MET A 664 35.83 -5.92 14.90
N LYS A 665 36.45 -5.10 15.78
CA LYS A 665 37.92 -5.09 15.95
C LYS A 665 38.34 -6.54 16.01
N SER A 666 38.95 -7.03 14.93
CA SER A 666 39.21 -8.45 14.77
C SER A 666 40.03 -8.86 15.97
N PRO A 667 39.53 -9.75 16.86
CA PRO A 667 40.10 -9.91 18.19
C PRO A 667 41.59 -10.12 18.05
N SER A 668 42.39 -9.23 18.67
CA SER A 668 43.85 -9.23 18.56
C SER A 668 44.33 -10.62 18.91
N VAL A 669 44.85 -11.34 17.91
CA VAL A 669 44.63 -12.78 17.81
C VAL A 669 44.97 -13.50 19.12
N HIS A 670 43.96 -14.10 19.77
CA HIS A 670 44.13 -14.82 21.04
C HIS A 670 44.79 -16.20 20.82
N THR A 671 45.80 -16.28 19.95
CA THR A 671 46.57 -17.47 19.59
C THR A 671 47.64 -17.84 20.62
N LYS A 672 47.72 -17.15 21.76
CA LYS A 672 48.57 -17.60 22.88
C LYS A 672 47.98 -18.90 23.46
N PRO A 673 48.70 -20.04 23.36
CA PRO A 673 48.32 -21.25 24.09
C PRO A 673 48.45 -20.97 25.59
N GLY A 674 47.53 -21.53 26.36
CA GLY A 674 47.45 -21.34 27.81
C GLY A 674 46.52 -22.37 28.43
N SER A 675 46.60 -22.53 29.75
CA SER A 675 45.72 -23.47 30.46
C SER A 675 44.26 -23.05 30.40
N LEU A 676 43.32 -23.99 30.56
CA LEU A 676 41.88 -23.65 30.67
C LEU A 676 41.57 -22.65 31.79
N ALA A 677 42.37 -22.63 32.87
CA ALA A 677 42.23 -21.62 33.91
C ALA A 677 42.59 -20.21 33.39
N THR A 678 43.68 -20.11 32.62
CA THR A 678 44.09 -18.87 31.94
C THR A 678 43.05 -18.43 30.91
N ILE A 679 42.58 -19.35 30.05
CA ILE A 679 41.58 -19.04 29.01
C ILE A 679 40.24 -18.62 29.65
N ARG A 680 39.81 -19.27 30.75
CA ARG A 680 38.62 -18.87 31.52
C ARG A 680 38.76 -17.47 32.11
N ALA A 681 39.93 -17.14 32.68
CA ALA A 681 40.19 -15.82 33.24
C ALA A 681 40.18 -14.72 32.15
N GLU A 682 40.86 -14.94 31.02
CA GLU A 682 40.79 -14.02 29.87
C GLU A 682 39.37 -13.89 29.30
N ALA A 683 38.58 -14.97 29.32
CA ALA A 683 37.21 -14.97 28.80
C ALA A 683 36.25 -14.15 29.67
N ALA A 684 36.50 -14.04 30.99
CA ALA A 684 35.62 -13.34 31.92
C ALA A 684 35.35 -11.88 31.49
N ASP A 685 36.40 -11.18 31.04
CA ASP A 685 36.39 -9.80 30.54
C ASP A 685 36.13 -9.68 29.02
N CYS A 686 35.64 -10.74 28.36
CA CYS A 686 35.47 -10.76 26.90
C CYS A 686 34.45 -9.72 26.38
N ARG A 687 34.95 -8.70 25.66
CA ARG A 687 34.12 -7.64 25.04
C ARG A 687 33.95 -7.75 23.51
N SER A 688 34.30 -8.89 22.92
CA SER A 688 34.39 -9.12 21.46
C SER A 688 33.07 -9.08 20.67
N CYS A 689 31.92 -9.08 21.34
CA CYS A 689 30.59 -8.82 20.76
C CYS A 689 29.76 -7.98 21.73
N HIS A 690 28.56 -7.50 21.34
CA HIS A 690 27.75 -6.66 22.23
C HIS A 690 27.12 -7.38 23.44
N LEU A 691 27.19 -8.72 23.51
CA LEU A 691 26.37 -9.52 24.44
C LEU A 691 26.77 -9.42 25.93
N TRP A 692 28.00 -9.00 26.24
CA TRP A 692 28.45 -8.76 27.62
C TRP A 692 27.72 -7.61 28.31
N LYS A 693 27.02 -6.74 27.56
CA LYS A 693 26.39 -5.52 28.08
C LYS A 693 25.13 -5.79 28.90
N ASP A 694 24.39 -6.84 28.53
CA ASP A 694 23.09 -7.18 29.11
C ASP A 694 23.11 -8.51 29.89
N ALA A 695 24.07 -9.41 29.58
CA ALA A 695 24.32 -10.64 30.33
C ALA A 695 24.89 -10.36 31.73
N THR A 696 24.69 -11.28 32.68
CA THR A 696 25.21 -11.11 34.06
C THR A 696 26.70 -11.43 34.16
N GLN A 697 27.18 -12.45 33.43
CA GLN A 697 28.59 -12.85 33.42
C GLN A 697 28.94 -13.69 32.17
N THR A 698 30.24 -13.92 31.95
CA THR A 698 30.71 -14.95 31.01
C THR A 698 30.47 -16.34 31.60
N VAL A 699 29.69 -17.17 30.90
CA VAL A 699 29.54 -18.60 31.20
C VAL A 699 30.47 -19.39 30.28
N PHE A 700 31.65 -19.69 30.82
CA PHE A 700 32.68 -20.51 30.17
C PHE A 700 32.38 -22.02 30.32
N GLY A 701 33.07 -22.88 29.57
CA GLY A 701 32.86 -24.34 29.65
C GLY A 701 33.25 -24.97 31.00
N GLU A 702 32.75 -26.17 31.27
CA GLU A 702 32.97 -26.92 32.52
C GLU A 702 33.11 -28.43 32.28
N GLY A 703 34.18 -29.01 32.85
CA GLY A 703 34.56 -30.42 32.75
C GLY A 703 36.07 -30.58 32.94
N PRO A 704 36.63 -31.80 32.79
CA PRO A 704 38.04 -32.09 33.01
C PRO A 704 38.94 -31.56 31.89
N ASN A 705 40.21 -31.28 32.21
CA ASN A 705 41.18 -30.63 31.31
C ASN A 705 41.51 -31.43 30.03
N HIS A 706 41.23 -32.74 30.02
CA HIS A 706 41.47 -33.64 28.89
C HIS A 706 40.23 -34.54 28.66
N ALA A 707 39.05 -33.92 28.56
CA ALA A 707 37.81 -34.64 28.31
C ALA A 707 37.82 -35.28 26.90
N PRO A 708 37.61 -36.59 26.74
CA PRO A 708 37.60 -37.23 25.43
C PRO A 708 36.37 -36.84 24.58
N ILE A 709 35.31 -36.33 25.21
CA ILE A 709 34.11 -35.80 24.55
C ILE A 709 33.87 -34.35 25.00
N MET A 710 33.64 -33.48 24.01
CA MET A 710 33.28 -32.07 24.19
C MET A 710 31.86 -31.82 23.69
N LEU A 711 30.93 -31.44 24.57
CA LEU A 711 29.55 -31.11 24.23
C LEU A 711 29.42 -29.59 24.01
N VAL A 712 28.86 -29.17 22.87
CA VAL A 712 28.71 -27.75 22.50
C VAL A 712 27.23 -27.40 22.33
N GLY A 713 26.72 -26.48 23.15
CA GLY A 713 25.38 -25.90 23.05
C GLY A 713 25.30 -24.58 22.27
N GLU A 714 24.13 -23.93 22.28
CA GLU A 714 23.90 -22.65 21.60
C GLU A 714 24.47 -21.44 22.37
N GLN A 715 24.01 -21.23 23.59
CA GLN A 715 24.41 -20.12 24.48
C GLN A 715 23.94 -20.44 25.92
N PRO A 716 24.33 -19.66 26.93
CA PRO A 716 23.80 -19.79 28.28
C PRO A 716 22.32 -19.39 28.30
N GLY A 717 21.51 -20.06 29.12
CA GLY A 717 20.15 -19.64 29.43
C GLY A 717 20.08 -18.77 30.69
N ASP A 718 18.85 -18.47 31.10
CA ASP A 718 18.55 -17.60 32.24
C ASP A 718 19.12 -18.09 33.58
N LYS A 719 19.21 -19.41 33.78
CA LYS A 719 19.80 -20.01 35.00
C LYS A 719 21.32 -20.11 34.90
N GLU A 720 21.83 -20.47 33.72
CA GLU A 720 23.26 -20.57 33.43
C GLU A 720 23.97 -19.22 33.63
N ASP A 721 23.37 -18.13 33.14
CA ASP A 721 23.88 -16.76 33.25
C ASP A 721 23.93 -16.24 34.69
N LEU A 722 23.04 -16.70 35.58
CA LEU A 722 23.10 -16.38 37.01
C LEU A 722 24.08 -17.28 37.77
N ALA A 723 24.22 -18.54 37.37
CA ALA A 723 25.06 -19.54 38.04
C ALA A 723 26.53 -19.55 37.60
N GLY A 724 26.87 -18.89 36.48
CA GLY A 724 28.21 -18.94 35.88
C GLY A 724 28.56 -20.28 35.23
N LYS A 725 27.60 -21.23 35.14
CA LYS A 725 27.82 -22.63 34.75
C LYS A 725 26.95 -23.06 33.56
N PRO A 726 27.50 -23.85 32.61
CA PRO A 726 26.75 -24.31 31.44
C PRO A 726 25.81 -25.48 31.77
N PHE A 727 24.61 -25.48 31.17
CA PHE A 727 23.60 -26.55 31.29
C PHE A 727 23.17 -26.88 32.74
N VAL A 728 22.80 -25.85 33.51
CA VAL A 728 22.17 -26.00 34.85
C VAL A 728 20.65 -25.80 34.84
N GLY A 729 20.09 -25.30 33.73
CA GLY A 729 18.65 -25.10 33.54
C GLY A 729 17.89 -26.34 33.08
N PRO A 730 16.60 -26.21 32.70
CA PRO A 730 15.77 -27.34 32.27
C PRO A 730 16.35 -28.12 31.09
N ALA A 731 17.04 -27.44 30.16
CA ALA A 731 17.74 -28.09 29.05
C ALA A 731 18.93 -28.95 29.53
N GLY A 732 19.60 -28.54 30.61
CA GLY A 732 20.64 -29.33 31.28
C GLY A 732 20.11 -30.55 32.01
N GLN A 733 18.94 -30.45 32.64
CA GLN A 733 18.27 -31.61 33.25
C GLN A 733 17.91 -32.68 32.21
N VAL A 734 17.46 -32.26 31.02
CA VAL A 734 17.23 -33.16 29.87
C VAL A 734 18.55 -33.75 29.34
N LEU A 735 19.62 -32.95 29.27
CA LEU A 735 20.93 -33.41 28.83
C LEU A 735 21.51 -34.47 29.78
N ASN A 736 21.52 -34.21 31.09
CA ASN A 736 22.11 -35.11 32.08
C ASN A 736 21.43 -36.49 32.07
N ARG A 737 20.09 -36.52 32.01
CA ARG A 737 19.33 -37.79 31.89
C ARG A 737 19.66 -38.52 30.58
N ALA A 738 19.77 -37.80 29.47
CA ALA A 738 20.07 -38.41 28.18
C ALA A 738 21.53 -38.91 28.08
N LEU A 739 22.47 -38.31 28.83
CA LEU A 739 23.84 -38.80 28.99
C LEU A 739 23.86 -40.09 29.84
N GLU A 740 23.17 -40.11 30.97
CA GLU A 740 22.98 -41.28 31.84
C GLU A 740 22.38 -42.46 31.06
N GLU A 741 21.25 -42.25 30.36
CA GLU A 741 20.62 -43.24 29.49
C GLU A 741 21.50 -43.71 28.32
N ALA A 742 22.51 -42.92 27.93
CA ALA A 742 23.49 -43.25 26.90
C ALA A 742 24.76 -43.92 27.43
N GLY A 743 24.94 -44.06 28.75
CA GLY A 743 26.17 -44.57 29.36
C GLY A 743 27.34 -43.58 29.34
N LEU A 744 27.05 -42.27 29.25
CA LEU A 744 28.03 -41.19 29.28
C LEU A 744 28.08 -40.52 30.65
N ASP A 745 29.22 -40.66 31.33
CA ASP A 745 29.49 -40.01 32.60
C ASP A 745 29.63 -38.49 32.43
N ARG A 746 28.77 -37.72 33.11
CA ARG A 746 28.75 -36.25 33.04
C ARG A 746 30.05 -35.61 33.52
N ASP A 747 30.77 -36.21 34.46
CA ASP A 747 31.99 -35.64 35.02
C ASP A 747 33.23 -35.95 34.17
N LYS A 748 33.10 -36.86 33.19
CA LYS A 748 34.14 -37.16 32.20
C LYS A 748 34.03 -36.33 30.91
N VAL A 749 32.95 -35.56 30.71
CA VAL A 749 32.75 -34.74 29.50
C VAL A 749 32.93 -33.24 29.77
N TYR A 750 33.50 -32.52 28.79
CA TYR A 750 33.59 -31.06 28.84
C TYR A 750 32.37 -30.44 28.15
N VAL A 751 31.65 -29.56 28.84
CA VAL A 751 30.40 -28.98 28.33
C VAL A 751 30.56 -27.47 28.21
N THR A 752 30.25 -26.92 27.04
CA THR A 752 30.36 -25.49 26.76
C THR A 752 29.29 -25.03 25.76
N ASN A 753 29.31 -23.75 25.39
CA ASN A 753 28.41 -23.16 24.40
C ASN A 753 29.16 -22.48 23.26
N ALA A 754 28.53 -22.39 22.09
CA ALA A 754 29.00 -21.63 20.94
C ALA A 754 29.22 -20.15 21.24
N VAL A 755 28.38 -19.57 22.11
CA VAL A 755 28.50 -18.18 22.61
C VAL A 755 28.54 -18.22 24.14
N LYS A 756 29.36 -17.36 24.78
CA LYS A 756 29.60 -17.40 26.24
C LYS A 756 28.73 -16.45 27.08
N HIS A 757 27.92 -15.60 26.46
CA HIS A 757 27.06 -14.62 27.12
C HIS A 757 25.59 -14.88 26.75
N PHE A 758 24.66 -14.69 27.69
CA PHE A 758 23.23 -14.91 27.46
C PHE A 758 22.59 -13.76 26.68
N LYS A 759 22.10 -14.05 25.47
CA LYS A 759 21.31 -13.11 24.67
C LYS A 759 19.82 -13.23 25.01
N PHE A 760 19.23 -12.16 25.51
CA PHE A 760 17.80 -12.11 25.86
C PHE A 760 17.14 -10.76 25.56
N VAL A 761 15.81 -10.71 25.70
CA VAL A 761 15.04 -9.46 25.80
C VAL A 761 14.30 -9.45 27.15
N PRO A 762 14.41 -8.39 27.97
CA PRO A 762 13.64 -8.28 29.20
C PRO A 762 12.16 -8.01 28.90
N ARG A 763 11.27 -8.74 29.57
CA ARG A 763 9.81 -8.56 29.54
C ARG A 763 9.27 -8.61 30.96
N GLY A 764 9.19 -7.45 31.61
CA GLY A 764 8.96 -7.38 33.06
C GLY A 764 10.11 -8.03 33.81
N LYS A 765 9.81 -8.94 34.74
CA LYS A 765 10.83 -9.71 35.49
C LYS A 765 11.41 -10.93 34.72
N ILE A 766 10.98 -11.18 33.48
CA ILE A 766 11.35 -12.38 32.71
C ILE A 766 12.39 -12.03 31.62
N ARG A 767 13.45 -12.83 31.50
CA ARG A 767 14.48 -12.70 30.44
C ARG A 767 14.21 -13.69 29.31
N LEU A 768 13.67 -13.20 28.19
CA LEU A 768 13.30 -14.04 27.03
C LEU A 768 14.50 -14.29 26.12
N HIS A 769 15.03 -15.52 26.16
CA HIS A 769 16.11 -16.03 25.32
C HIS A 769 15.94 -15.71 23.82
N GLN A 770 16.92 -15.06 23.22
CA GLN A 770 17.02 -14.85 21.77
C GLN A 770 18.20 -15.61 21.17
N LYS A 771 18.01 -16.21 19.99
CA LYS A 771 19.07 -16.94 19.28
C LYS A 771 20.25 -16.02 18.89
N PRO A 772 21.52 -16.46 19.06
CA PRO A 772 22.68 -15.76 18.51
C PRO A 772 22.67 -15.68 16.97
N ASN A 773 23.23 -14.61 16.40
CA ASN A 773 23.40 -14.45 14.96
C ASN A 773 24.82 -14.84 14.49
N THR A 774 25.04 -14.92 13.18
CA THR A 774 26.34 -15.31 12.60
C THR A 774 27.51 -14.39 13.02
N PRO A 775 27.38 -13.06 13.06
CA PRO A 775 28.39 -12.18 13.66
C PRO A 775 28.75 -12.53 15.11
N GLU A 776 27.77 -12.71 16.00
CA GLU A 776 27.97 -13.06 17.41
C GLU A 776 28.63 -14.43 17.58
N ILE A 777 28.25 -15.41 16.75
CA ILE A 777 28.89 -16.74 16.70
C ILE A 777 30.35 -16.61 16.28
N LYS A 778 30.65 -15.87 15.20
CA LYS A 778 32.03 -15.62 14.75
C LYS A 778 32.85 -14.83 15.79
N ALA A 779 32.22 -13.98 16.59
CA ALA A 779 32.87 -13.24 17.68
C ALA A 779 33.32 -14.14 18.84
N CYS A 780 32.54 -15.18 19.14
CA CYS A 780 32.83 -16.13 20.23
C CYS A 780 33.61 -17.38 19.78
N ARG A 781 33.67 -17.70 18.48
CA ARG A 781 34.40 -18.86 17.95
C ARG A 781 35.86 -18.97 18.46
N PRO A 782 36.64 -17.87 18.61
CA PRO A 782 37.99 -17.96 19.17
C PRO A 782 38.06 -18.54 20.59
N TRP A 783 37.01 -18.42 21.40
CA TRP A 783 36.96 -19.09 22.71
C TRP A 783 36.72 -20.60 22.58
N TYR A 784 35.85 -21.00 21.66
CA TYR A 784 35.66 -22.42 21.32
C TYR A 784 36.93 -23.03 20.74
N GLU A 785 37.63 -22.33 19.84
CA GLU A 785 38.90 -22.77 19.25
C GLU A 785 39.99 -22.96 20.33
N ARG A 786 40.06 -22.08 21.33
CA ARG A 786 40.98 -22.22 22.47
C ARG A 786 40.58 -23.31 23.46
N GLU A 787 39.29 -23.48 23.76
CA GLU A 787 38.81 -24.63 24.54
C GLU A 787 39.15 -25.94 23.84
N LEU A 788 38.86 -26.05 22.54
CA LEU A 788 39.13 -27.22 21.71
C LEU A 788 40.62 -27.57 21.68
N ALA A 789 41.49 -26.59 21.41
CA ALA A 789 42.94 -26.79 21.37
C ALA A 789 43.55 -27.14 22.74
N SER A 790 42.90 -26.75 23.85
CA SER A 790 43.35 -27.09 25.22
C SER A 790 42.76 -28.39 25.76
N ILE A 791 41.54 -28.79 25.35
CA ILE A 791 40.89 -30.05 25.77
C ILE A 791 41.40 -31.23 24.92
N LYS A 792 41.60 -31.00 23.61
CA LYS A 792 41.93 -32.03 22.60
C LYS A 792 40.98 -33.24 22.65
N PRO A 793 39.65 -33.03 22.51
CA PRO A 793 38.68 -34.11 22.56
C PRO A 793 38.78 -34.99 21.31
N ALA A 794 38.57 -36.28 21.47
CA ALA A 794 38.44 -37.19 20.33
C ALA A 794 37.10 -36.99 19.59
N LEU A 795 36.06 -36.51 20.29
CA LEU A 795 34.73 -36.26 19.73
C LEU A 795 34.11 -34.93 20.21
N VAL A 796 33.63 -34.13 19.26
CA VAL A 796 32.85 -32.91 19.52
C VAL A 796 31.37 -33.14 19.19
N VAL A 797 30.47 -33.04 20.17
CA VAL A 797 29.02 -33.18 19.95
C VAL A 797 28.38 -31.79 19.82
N ALA A 798 27.97 -31.46 18.60
CA ALA A 798 27.32 -30.21 18.24
C ALA A 798 25.80 -30.31 18.44
N MET A 799 25.31 -29.77 19.57
CA MET A 799 23.89 -29.77 19.93
C MET A 799 23.17 -28.57 19.31
N GLY A 800 22.55 -28.79 18.15
CA GLY A 800 21.79 -27.78 17.42
C GLY A 800 22.61 -26.95 16.42
N ALA A 801 21.90 -26.16 15.61
CA ALA A 801 22.47 -25.49 14.43
C ALA A 801 23.55 -24.43 14.75
N THR A 802 23.46 -23.79 15.92
CA THR A 802 24.42 -22.77 16.37
C THR A 802 25.73 -23.40 16.83
N ALA A 803 25.65 -24.52 17.56
CA ALA A 803 26.80 -25.36 17.87
C ALA A 803 27.46 -25.87 16.58
N ALA A 804 26.67 -26.46 15.67
CA ALA A 804 27.18 -26.97 14.39
C ALA A 804 27.84 -25.87 13.54
N GLN A 805 27.29 -24.65 13.51
CA GLN A 805 27.90 -23.52 12.82
C GLN A 805 29.24 -23.09 13.45
N THR A 806 29.41 -23.28 14.75
CA THR A 806 30.64 -22.91 15.47
C THR A 806 31.72 -23.97 15.25
N VAL A 807 31.37 -25.25 15.41
CA VAL A 807 32.27 -26.39 15.18
C VAL A 807 32.81 -26.37 13.75
N PHE A 808 31.93 -26.40 12.74
CA PHE A 808 32.34 -26.50 11.33
C PHE A 808 32.66 -25.15 10.64
N GLY A 809 32.64 -24.02 11.36
CA GLY A 809 32.92 -22.66 10.84
C GLY A 809 31.90 -22.10 9.82
N LYS A 810 31.03 -22.96 9.27
CA LYS A 810 30.06 -22.71 8.21
C LYS A 810 28.65 -23.17 8.61
N ILE A 811 27.61 -22.67 7.94
CA ILE A 811 26.22 -23.01 8.29
C ILE A 811 25.93 -24.47 7.93
N THR A 812 25.90 -25.35 8.93
CA THR A 812 25.69 -26.80 8.79
C THR A 812 24.27 -27.20 9.21
N PRO A 813 23.39 -27.64 8.29
CA PRO A 813 22.01 -28.01 8.62
C PRO A 813 21.91 -29.34 9.41
N ILE A 814 21.25 -29.31 10.58
CA ILE A 814 21.09 -30.49 11.47
C ILE A 814 20.57 -31.71 10.71
N GLY A 815 19.42 -31.57 10.00
CA GLY A 815 18.70 -32.70 9.42
C GLY A 815 19.43 -33.47 8.29
N LYS A 816 20.56 -32.96 7.78
CA LYS A 816 21.42 -33.69 6.83
C LYS A 816 22.67 -34.33 7.47
N ASN A 817 23.00 -33.94 8.70
CA ASN A 817 24.26 -34.28 9.37
C ASN A 817 24.05 -35.02 10.71
N ARG A 818 22.81 -35.09 11.20
CA ARG A 818 22.44 -35.75 12.46
C ARG A 818 22.77 -37.25 12.43
N GLY A 819 23.24 -37.78 13.55
CA GLY A 819 23.43 -39.23 13.75
C GLY A 819 24.58 -39.84 12.94
N HIS A 820 25.46 -39.01 12.37
CA HIS A 820 26.66 -39.43 11.63
C HIS A 820 27.91 -38.85 12.32
N LEU A 821 28.99 -39.62 12.33
CA LEU A 821 30.33 -39.11 12.66
C LEU A 821 30.92 -38.45 11.40
N ILE A 822 31.46 -37.26 11.58
CA ILE A 822 32.03 -36.40 10.53
C ILE A 822 33.43 -36.03 10.97
N ASP A 823 34.42 -36.07 10.07
CA ASP A 823 35.78 -35.67 10.39
C ASP A 823 35.88 -34.15 10.60
N LEU A 824 36.70 -33.71 11.57
CA LEU A 824 36.82 -32.31 11.96
C LEU A 824 38.26 -31.82 11.68
N ASP A 825 38.60 -31.69 10.40
CA ASP A 825 39.94 -31.36 9.91
C ASP A 825 40.58 -30.14 10.60
N GLU A 826 39.78 -29.12 10.95
CA GLU A 826 40.22 -27.90 11.67
C GLU A 826 40.69 -28.16 13.12
N ALA A 827 40.39 -29.33 13.70
CA ALA A 827 40.77 -29.74 15.05
C ALA A 827 41.97 -30.70 15.08
N GLY A 828 42.30 -31.32 13.94
CA GLY A 828 43.31 -32.39 13.81
C GLY A 828 42.72 -33.66 13.19
N PRO A 829 43.53 -34.50 12.51
CA PRO A 829 43.06 -35.59 11.65
C PRO A 829 42.34 -36.75 12.39
N GLU A 830 42.44 -36.79 13.72
CA GLU A 830 41.86 -37.85 14.56
C GLU A 830 40.56 -37.40 15.28
N THR A 831 40.30 -36.09 15.36
CA THR A 831 39.09 -35.55 16.03
C THR A 831 37.88 -35.67 15.10
N LYS A 832 36.79 -36.23 15.63
CA LYS A 832 35.50 -36.31 14.92
C LYS A 832 34.46 -35.38 15.54
N ALA A 833 33.39 -35.12 14.80
CA ALA A 833 32.24 -34.35 15.20
C ALA A 833 30.94 -35.15 14.99
N LEU A 834 29.98 -34.98 15.89
CA LEU A 834 28.63 -35.54 15.81
C LEU A 834 27.61 -34.40 15.91
N VAL A 835 26.65 -34.33 14.99
CA VAL A 835 25.56 -33.35 15.05
C VAL A 835 24.31 -33.99 15.66
N THR A 836 23.62 -33.24 16.54
CA THR A 836 22.31 -33.64 17.08
C THR A 836 21.43 -32.40 17.33
N VAL A 837 20.22 -32.61 17.85
CA VAL A 837 19.30 -31.54 18.28
C VAL A 837 19.77 -30.92 19.60
N HIS A 838 19.34 -29.68 19.89
CA HIS A 838 19.60 -29.07 21.19
C HIS A 838 18.57 -29.56 22.22
N PRO A 839 18.93 -29.89 23.48
CA PRO A 839 17.96 -30.37 24.49
C PRO A 839 16.74 -29.45 24.69
N SER A 840 16.91 -28.13 24.51
CA SER A 840 15.80 -27.17 24.58
C SER A 840 14.80 -27.24 23.42
N TYR A 841 15.06 -28.01 22.36
CA TYR A 841 14.09 -28.30 21.29
C TYR A 841 13.04 -29.29 21.79
N LEU A 842 13.47 -30.32 22.52
CA LEU A 842 12.61 -31.35 23.11
C LEU A 842 11.60 -30.74 24.09
N LEU A 843 12.03 -29.71 24.84
CA LEU A 843 11.18 -28.91 25.74
C LEU A 843 10.23 -27.91 25.03
N ARG A 844 10.25 -27.84 23.69
CA ARG A 844 9.41 -26.94 22.88
C ARG A 844 8.50 -27.68 21.89
N LEU A 845 8.51 -29.01 21.90
CA LEU A 845 7.58 -29.82 21.13
C LEU A 845 6.18 -29.78 21.80
N PRO A 846 5.10 -29.48 21.06
CA PRO A 846 3.75 -29.34 21.63
C PRO A 846 2.99 -30.67 21.77
N ASP A 847 3.56 -31.75 21.25
CA ASP A 847 3.03 -33.12 21.27
C ASP A 847 3.94 -34.00 22.10
N GLU A 848 3.39 -34.70 23.10
CA GLU A 848 4.14 -35.60 23.99
C GLU A 848 4.64 -36.84 23.24
N ASP A 849 3.93 -37.33 22.22
CA ASP A 849 4.41 -38.45 21.40
C ASP A 849 5.62 -38.03 20.56
N ALA A 850 5.58 -36.86 19.91
CA ALA A 850 6.73 -36.31 19.18
C ALA A 850 7.92 -36.05 20.11
N LYS A 851 7.66 -35.56 21.32
CA LYS A 851 8.65 -35.32 22.37
C LYS A 851 9.31 -36.62 22.86
N ALA A 852 8.54 -37.68 23.06
CA ALA A 852 9.07 -39.01 23.38
C ALA A 852 9.92 -39.59 22.23
N ARG A 853 9.41 -39.54 20.99
CA ARG A 853 10.14 -39.98 19.78
C ARG A 853 11.46 -39.22 19.61
N GLU A 854 11.45 -37.90 19.71
CA GLU A 854 12.65 -37.09 19.52
C GLU A 854 13.65 -37.17 20.69
N TYR A 855 13.17 -37.41 21.91
CA TYR A 855 14.04 -37.75 23.04
C TYR A 855 14.75 -39.10 22.84
N ALA A 856 14.03 -40.14 22.39
CA ALA A 856 14.64 -41.42 22.04
C ALA A 856 15.66 -41.28 20.90
N ASN A 857 15.38 -40.45 19.88
CA ASN A 857 16.34 -40.12 18.82
C ASN A 857 17.57 -39.36 19.36
N PHE A 858 17.40 -38.49 20.37
CA PHE A 858 18.51 -37.75 21.00
C PHE A 858 19.41 -38.68 21.84
N VAL A 859 18.83 -39.59 22.64
CA VAL A 859 19.58 -40.64 23.36
C VAL A 859 20.28 -41.58 22.38
N LYS A 860 19.67 -41.90 21.24
CA LYS A 860 20.31 -42.70 20.17
C LYS A 860 21.54 -42.00 19.59
N ASP A 861 21.50 -40.69 19.35
CA ASP A 861 22.68 -39.93 18.92
C ASP A 861 23.79 -40.02 19.99
N LEU A 862 23.48 -39.80 21.26
CA LEU A 862 24.46 -39.88 22.35
C LEU A 862 25.06 -41.29 22.53
N LYS A 863 24.31 -42.35 22.24
CA LYS A 863 24.83 -43.74 22.22
C LYS A 863 25.86 -43.99 21.11
N LEU A 864 25.84 -43.22 20.02
CA LEU A 864 26.93 -43.25 19.03
C LEU A 864 28.21 -42.62 19.60
N ALA A 865 28.10 -41.57 20.40
CA ALA A 865 29.24 -40.96 21.09
C ALA A 865 29.86 -41.90 22.14
N ALA A 866 29.03 -42.60 22.92
CA ALA A 866 29.48 -43.65 23.85
C ALA A 866 30.16 -44.82 23.09
N SER A 867 29.58 -45.26 21.98
CA SER A 867 30.13 -46.34 21.15
C SER A 867 31.47 -45.97 20.50
N PHE A 868 31.65 -44.70 20.13
CA PHE A 868 32.93 -44.18 19.63
C PHE A 868 33.99 -44.17 20.72
N LEU A 869 33.67 -43.66 21.92
CA LEU A 869 34.59 -43.65 23.06
C LEU A 869 35.01 -45.06 23.49
N HIS A 870 34.08 -46.02 23.51
CA HIS A 870 34.42 -47.41 23.86
C HIS A 870 35.38 -48.05 22.85
N LYS A 871 35.22 -47.77 21.54
CA LYS A 871 36.16 -48.23 20.51
C LYS A 871 37.54 -47.57 20.62
N LEU A 872 37.58 -46.28 20.94
CA LEU A 872 38.83 -45.53 21.09
C LEU A 872 39.60 -45.89 22.38
N ASN A 873 38.93 -46.44 23.40
CA ASN A 873 39.56 -47.01 24.58
C ASN A 873 39.92 -48.51 24.44
N ALA A 874 39.68 -49.11 23.27
CA ALA A 874 39.90 -50.53 22.97
C ALA A 874 40.81 -50.75 21.73
N ALA A 875 41.46 -49.68 21.27
CA ALA A 875 42.45 -49.63 20.20
C ALA A 875 43.73 -48.97 20.73
#